data_AF-A0A9W7A0U2-F1
#
_entry.id   AF-A0A9W7A0U2-F1
#
_cell.length_a   1.000
_cell.length_b   1.000
_cell.length_c   1.000
_cell.angle_alpha   90.00
_cell.angle_beta   90.00
_cell.angle_gamma   90.00
#
_symmetry.space_group_name_H-M   'P 1'
#
loop_
_entity.id
_entity.type
_entity.pdbx_description
1 polymer ?
#
loop_
_entity_poly.entity_id
_entity_poly.type
_entity_poly.pdbx_seq_one_letter_code
_entity_poly.pdbx_strand_id
1 'polypeptide(L)'
;MFDGDNGVTDQLLPPPYEGQNHSEYILSLRLFRESCLRASGYTESQGDGLYSRPELKWTQDAYMQPQSHMYDGFLFDPVEQKFTPERFLEDLNERYGGIDSVLLWPTYTNIGIDDRNQFDWVITVPGGVDALSELVADLKAADVQVLFPYSPWDTGTRYGGTDEEQMAELLASTGADGFNADTMAAVTFSFVNASLQADGRYPVIEPESSGVGGEDPDFRYTTFAWDTMSWGYFSDGGYSGDYPLVPFVDKMHFVEPRHMTNICNRWAKNHTGDLQMAWFNGVGFETWENVWGAWNELVPFDAEAVRRVGTMLRFFGGQERRIFQSLGWEPHKPTVQENIFMSFWPSPSADEYLFTLVNRDGRNTTGTQLLLDPADFAKEIDEYSWFDCTHGTKLEVVDNSLAFDLEAENYGCVFATSNGDDDEDLLTFLETMKGLTEKSLWSYRKEWMYLQQERVPAANALTATSKSTTAKDMVRITPEAGWFFESFGVEIEGGENTPDGTDDHGTDIQFESEDHPSLYHGFEVDLEEFYIDTWPVTVEEYSQYLKESGYLGGFDGFGWLSGDSWDRTAEALRSHQPVTVTPKVKGGAGERPVVGVSLQEARDYCSWQGKRLPEVEEWQYVAQGGQSGVQYPWGKVKEEGVGLYPSEIKSDSTVPPRASVHQFDEVWDAAGLSFGVKDLIGNVWQYTSEFQDIHTRAVIMKGSANYYPSGSQWYFPQALRLDSHNKYFLMGDAYERASTVGFRCVRDVEGGSRASRVEEDELS
;
A
#
# COMPACT_ATOMS: atom_id res chain seq x y z
N MET A 1 1.87 -27.83 -23.22
CA MET A 1 0.53 -27.24 -23.40
C MET A 1 0.35 -26.01 -22.53
N PHE A 2 0.93 -25.98 -21.33
CA PHE A 2 0.77 -24.86 -20.39
C PHE A 2 1.94 -23.83 -20.37
N ASP A 3 3.02 -24.05 -21.12
CA ASP A 3 4.15 -23.09 -21.27
C ASP A 3 3.99 -22.19 -22.51
N GLY A 4 2.83 -21.53 -22.66
CA GLY A 4 2.56 -20.60 -23.76
C GLY A 4 2.49 -19.16 -23.26
N ASP A 5 3.16 -18.25 -23.95
CA ASP A 5 3.27 -16.81 -23.66
C ASP A 5 1.96 -16.09 -24.05
N ASN A 6 0.94 -16.16 -23.19
CA ASN A 6 -0.40 -15.62 -23.46
C ASN A 6 -0.80 -14.49 -22.47
N GLY A 7 0.16 -13.83 -21.81
CA GLY A 7 -0.07 -12.57 -21.08
C GLY A 7 -0.87 -12.65 -19.78
N VAL A 8 -1.55 -13.78 -19.49
CA VAL A 8 -2.30 -14.07 -18.24
C VAL A 8 -1.78 -15.36 -17.57
N THR A 9 -0.76 -16.01 -18.15
CA THR A 9 -0.60 -17.48 -18.12
C THR A 9 0.55 -18.04 -17.28
N ASP A 10 1.26 -17.20 -16.54
CA ASP A 10 2.41 -17.66 -15.77
C ASP A 10 2.02 -18.09 -14.35
N GLN A 11 1.09 -17.42 -13.68
CA GLN A 11 0.62 -17.84 -12.34
C GLN A 11 -0.50 -18.87 -12.38
N LEU A 12 -1.16 -19.02 -13.53
CA LEU A 12 -2.43 -19.73 -13.64
C LEU A 12 -2.38 -20.87 -14.66
N LEU A 13 -3.11 -21.94 -14.38
CA LEU A 13 -3.37 -23.04 -15.30
C LEU A 13 -4.75 -22.83 -15.95
N PRO A 14 -4.86 -22.94 -17.28
CA PRO A 14 -6.10 -22.66 -17.98
C PRO A 14 -7.18 -23.71 -17.66
N PRO A 15 -8.45 -23.33 -17.80
CA PRO A 15 -9.57 -24.25 -17.70
C PRO A 15 -9.53 -25.31 -18.83
N PRO A 16 -10.35 -26.38 -18.75
CA PRO A 16 -10.47 -27.34 -19.83
C PRO A 16 -10.92 -26.65 -21.14
N TYR A 17 -10.28 -27.00 -22.26
CA TYR A 17 -10.67 -26.46 -23.56
C TYR A 17 -11.99 -27.11 -24.05
N GLU A 18 -12.67 -26.45 -24.99
CA GLU A 18 -13.95 -26.92 -25.51
C GLU A 18 -13.88 -28.37 -26.04
N GLY A 19 -14.70 -29.25 -25.47
CA GLY A 19 -14.75 -30.67 -25.84
C GLY A 19 -13.71 -31.56 -25.17
N GLN A 20 -12.83 -31.03 -24.30
CA GLN A 20 -11.93 -31.84 -23.49
C GLN A 20 -12.71 -32.63 -22.43
N ASN A 21 -12.40 -33.93 -22.28
CA ASN A 21 -12.97 -34.72 -21.20
C ASN A 21 -12.36 -34.32 -19.84
N HIS A 22 -13.18 -34.20 -18.79
CA HIS A 22 -12.71 -33.80 -17.45
C HIS A 22 -11.60 -34.72 -16.91
N SER A 23 -11.71 -36.03 -17.08
CA SER A 23 -10.66 -36.96 -16.64
C SER A 23 -9.34 -36.79 -17.41
N GLU A 24 -9.40 -36.43 -18.70
CA GLU A 24 -8.21 -36.10 -19.50
C GLU A 24 -7.58 -34.78 -19.03
N TYR A 25 -8.40 -33.80 -18.66
CA TYR A 25 -7.95 -32.53 -18.07
C TYR A 25 -7.23 -32.76 -16.73
N ILE A 26 -7.85 -33.46 -15.79
CA ILE A 26 -7.24 -33.80 -14.49
C ILE A 26 -5.95 -34.60 -14.66
N LEU A 27 -5.91 -35.57 -15.58
CA LEU A 27 -4.67 -36.30 -15.87
C LEU A 27 -3.56 -35.36 -16.38
N SER A 28 -3.91 -34.37 -17.22
CA SER A 28 -2.96 -33.38 -17.73
C SER A 28 -2.39 -32.51 -16.61
N LEU A 29 -3.23 -32.07 -15.66
CA LEU A 29 -2.79 -31.31 -14.49
C LEU A 29 -1.88 -32.15 -13.58
N ARG A 30 -2.25 -33.40 -13.29
CA ARG A 30 -1.43 -34.31 -12.46
C ARG A 30 -0.06 -34.56 -13.09
N LEU A 31 0.01 -34.77 -14.40
CA LEU A 31 1.27 -34.92 -15.13
C LEU A 31 2.12 -33.64 -15.10
N PHE A 32 1.47 -32.47 -15.19
CA PHE A 32 2.14 -31.18 -15.04
C PHE A 32 2.77 -31.03 -13.66
N ARG A 33 1.99 -31.25 -12.58
CA ARG A 33 2.49 -31.23 -11.20
C ARG A 33 3.70 -32.14 -11.01
N GLU A 34 3.59 -33.40 -11.44
CA GLU A 34 4.73 -34.32 -11.34
C GLU A 34 5.97 -33.84 -12.11
N SER A 35 5.77 -33.16 -13.25
CA SER A 35 6.86 -32.56 -14.01
C SER A 35 7.54 -31.44 -13.23
N CYS A 36 6.77 -30.54 -12.61
CA CYS A 36 7.29 -29.46 -11.78
C CYS A 36 8.08 -30.00 -10.58
N LEU A 37 7.52 -30.94 -9.82
CA LEU A 37 8.19 -31.55 -8.66
C LEU A 37 9.48 -32.29 -9.05
N ARG A 38 9.50 -32.96 -10.21
CA ARG A 38 10.73 -33.60 -10.73
C ARG A 38 11.77 -32.58 -11.16
N ALA A 39 11.34 -31.49 -11.81
CA ALA A 39 12.23 -30.43 -12.28
C ALA A 39 12.87 -29.67 -11.10
N SER A 40 12.11 -29.46 -10.02
CA SER A 40 12.57 -28.76 -8.83
C SER A 40 13.51 -29.58 -7.95
N GLY A 41 13.49 -30.91 -8.08
CA GLY A 41 14.20 -31.81 -7.18
C GLY A 41 13.58 -31.88 -5.78
N TYR A 42 12.41 -31.25 -5.58
CA TYR A 42 11.65 -31.27 -4.33
C TYR A 42 11.06 -32.67 -4.11
N THR A 43 11.53 -33.34 -3.06
CA THR A 43 11.13 -34.72 -2.73
C THR A 43 10.68 -34.77 -1.30
N GLU A 44 9.48 -34.27 -1.04
CA GLU A 44 8.95 -34.17 0.31
C GLU A 44 8.44 -35.51 0.86
N SER A 45 9.32 -36.51 0.85
CA SER A 45 9.09 -37.85 1.36
C SER A 45 9.60 -38.03 2.81
N GLN A 46 10.10 -36.98 3.46
CA GLN A 46 10.84 -37.10 4.73
C GLN A 46 10.43 -36.19 5.89
N GLY A 47 9.26 -35.55 5.88
CA GLY A 47 8.70 -34.88 7.09
C GLY A 47 9.49 -33.71 7.69
N ASP A 48 10.68 -33.41 7.19
CA ASP A 48 11.58 -32.32 7.61
C ASP A 48 11.69 -31.20 6.53
N GLY A 49 10.63 -31.02 5.72
CA GLY A 49 10.54 -30.01 4.65
C GLY A 49 10.21 -28.61 5.17
N LEU A 50 10.36 -27.59 4.30
CA LEU A 50 10.05 -26.19 4.66
C LEU A 50 8.63 -26.03 5.22
N TYR A 51 7.63 -26.61 4.57
CA TYR A 51 6.22 -26.55 4.96
C TYR A 51 5.87 -27.35 6.23
N SER A 52 6.76 -28.21 6.74
CA SER A 52 6.52 -28.91 8.01
C SER A 52 7.11 -28.18 9.22
N ARG A 53 7.79 -27.05 9.00
CA ARG A 53 8.39 -26.23 10.05
C ARG A 53 7.33 -25.60 10.94
N PRO A 54 7.40 -25.76 12.27
CA PRO A 54 6.44 -25.15 13.18
C PRO A 54 6.29 -23.64 13.00
N GLU A 55 7.41 -22.94 12.78
CA GLU A 55 7.47 -21.49 12.61
C GLU A 55 6.84 -20.97 11.30
N LEU A 56 6.65 -21.84 10.30
CA LEU A 56 6.03 -21.49 9.00
C LEU A 56 4.66 -22.13 8.82
N LYS A 57 4.14 -22.85 9.82
CA LYS A 57 2.91 -23.63 9.65
C LYS A 57 1.67 -22.75 9.44
N TRP A 58 1.72 -21.52 9.94
CA TRP A 58 0.65 -20.51 9.84
C TRP A 58 0.42 -20.04 8.40
N THR A 59 1.45 -20.11 7.54
CA THR A 59 1.33 -19.64 6.15
C THR A 59 0.27 -20.42 5.38
N GLN A 60 -0.01 -21.65 5.81
CA GLN A 60 -0.96 -22.55 5.16
C GLN A 60 -2.42 -22.24 5.50
N ASP A 61 -2.65 -21.28 6.39
CA ASP A 61 -3.94 -20.79 6.89
C ASP A 61 -4.03 -19.26 6.86
N ALA A 62 -3.11 -18.58 6.16
CA ALA A 62 -3.06 -17.13 5.95
C ALA A 62 -4.03 -16.65 4.85
N TYR A 63 -5.34 -16.78 5.09
CA TYR A 63 -6.36 -16.55 4.07
C TYR A 63 -6.69 -15.08 3.82
N MET A 64 -6.61 -14.22 4.83
CA MET A 64 -6.91 -12.79 4.71
C MET A 64 -5.70 -11.96 5.15
N GLN A 65 -5.12 -11.24 4.19
CA GLN A 65 -3.94 -10.41 4.39
C GLN A 65 -4.19 -8.99 3.89
N PRO A 66 -4.45 -8.00 4.75
CA PRO A 66 -4.40 -6.61 4.32
C PRO A 66 -2.98 -6.15 4.01
N GLN A 67 -2.87 -5.30 3.00
CA GLN A 67 -1.76 -4.37 2.86
C GLN A 67 -2.17 -3.02 3.47
N SER A 68 -1.39 -2.53 4.42
CA SER A 68 -1.65 -1.25 5.10
C SER A 68 -0.41 -0.38 5.14
N HIS A 69 -0.61 0.91 4.92
CA HIS A 69 0.43 1.89 5.19
C HIS A 69 0.62 2.06 6.70
N MET A 70 1.87 2.26 7.15
CA MET A 70 2.16 2.49 8.57
C MET A 70 1.63 3.83 9.08
N TYR A 71 1.37 4.78 8.18
CA TYR A 71 0.77 6.08 8.49
C TYR A 71 -0.77 6.06 8.45
N ASP A 72 -1.40 4.89 8.28
CA ASP A 72 -2.85 4.78 8.28
C ASP A 72 -3.44 5.20 9.65
N GLY A 73 -4.43 6.08 9.64
CA GLY A 73 -5.03 6.70 10.84
C GLY A 73 -5.77 5.75 11.78
N PHE A 74 -6.03 4.50 11.37
CA PHE A 74 -6.51 3.43 12.27
C PHE A 74 -5.37 2.62 12.88
N LEU A 75 -4.25 2.49 12.17
CA LEU A 75 -3.06 1.81 12.65
C LEU A 75 -2.14 2.73 13.47
N PHE A 76 -2.17 4.04 13.23
CA PHE A 76 -1.32 5.03 13.86
C PHE A 76 -2.09 6.28 14.26
N ASP A 77 -1.91 6.73 15.50
CA ASP A 77 -2.46 7.97 16.01
C ASP A 77 -1.43 9.12 15.84
N PRO A 78 -1.67 10.08 14.93
CA PRO A 78 -0.74 11.17 14.69
C PRO A 78 -0.70 12.23 15.81
N VAL A 79 -1.67 12.25 16.72
CA VAL A 79 -1.70 13.17 17.87
C VAL A 79 -0.86 12.59 19.00
N GLU A 80 -1.09 11.32 19.34
CA GLU A 80 -0.37 10.63 20.41
C GLU A 80 1.00 10.10 19.95
N GLN A 81 1.26 10.08 18.65
CA GLN A 81 2.49 9.60 18.01
C GLN A 81 2.79 8.13 18.34
N LYS A 82 1.76 7.27 18.23
CA LYS A 82 1.81 5.85 18.59
C LYS A 82 0.99 4.97 17.66
N PHE A 83 1.42 3.73 17.49
CA PHE A 83 0.60 2.71 16.85
C PHE A 83 -0.59 2.31 17.73
N THR A 84 -1.69 1.96 17.08
CA THR A 84 -2.97 1.54 17.68
C THR A 84 -3.47 0.24 17.02
N PRO A 85 -2.73 -0.87 17.13
CA PRO A 85 -3.10 -2.13 16.50
C PRO A 85 -4.49 -2.63 16.93
N GLU A 86 -4.94 -2.35 18.15
CA GLU A 86 -6.28 -2.73 18.60
C GLU A 86 -7.37 -2.02 17.81
N ARG A 87 -7.22 -0.71 17.56
CA ARG A 87 -8.19 0.06 16.77
C ARG A 87 -8.24 -0.43 15.32
N PHE A 88 -7.07 -0.72 14.76
CA PHE A 88 -6.96 -1.30 13.42
C PHE A 88 -7.68 -2.66 13.35
N LEU A 89 -7.34 -3.58 14.25
CA LEU A 89 -7.95 -4.92 14.27
C LEU A 89 -9.45 -4.89 14.60
N GLU A 90 -9.92 -4.00 15.48
CA GLU A 90 -11.34 -3.82 15.77
C GLU A 90 -12.14 -3.46 14.51
N ASP A 91 -11.64 -2.52 13.70
CA ASP A 91 -12.25 -2.14 12.41
C ASP A 91 -12.29 -3.33 11.43
N LEU A 92 -11.17 -4.02 11.22
CA LEU A 92 -11.11 -5.12 10.26
C LEU A 92 -11.95 -6.33 10.70
N ASN A 93 -12.00 -6.60 12.00
CA ASN A 93 -12.89 -7.61 12.59
C ASN A 93 -14.36 -7.23 12.34
N GLU A 94 -14.72 -5.97 12.56
CA GLU A 94 -16.07 -5.48 12.33
C GLU A 94 -16.46 -5.53 10.86
N ARG A 95 -15.63 -5.02 9.94
CA ARG A 95 -15.98 -4.85 8.52
C ARG A 95 -15.93 -6.13 7.70
N TYR A 96 -14.94 -7.01 7.92
CA TYR A 96 -14.80 -8.22 7.11
C TYR A 96 -14.32 -9.48 7.84
N GLY A 97 -14.37 -9.50 9.19
CA GLY A 97 -14.26 -10.73 9.97
C GLY A 97 -12.83 -11.17 10.31
N GLY A 98 -11.91 -10.22 10.38
CA GLY A 98 -10.56 -10.41 10.88
C GLY A 98 -9.57 -10.92 9.85
N ILE A 99 -8.29 -10.87 10.22
CA ILE A 99 -7.15 -11.07 9.35
C ILE A 99 -6.19 -12.09 9.96
N ASP A 100 -5.39 -12.73 9.12
CA ASP A 100 -4.43 -13.77 9.52
C ASP A 100 -2.98 -13.24 9.45
N SER A 101 -2.71 -12.33 8.52
CA SER A 101 -1.43 -11.62 8.40
C SER A 101 -1.64 -10.18 7.94
N VAL A 102 -0.61 -9.34 8.03
CA VAL A 102 -0.63 -7.97 7.48
C VAL A 102 0.72 -7.63 6.86
N LEU A 103 0.67 -7.01 5.68
CA LEU A 103 1.81 -6.37 5.05
C LEU A 103 1.85 -4.90 5.46
N LEU A 104 2.85 -4.51 6.25
CA LEU A 104 3.03 -3.14 6.71
C LEU A 104 3.98 -2.37 5.81
N TRP A 105 3.44 -1.44 5.04
CA TRP A 105 4.19 -0.68 4.03
C TRP A 105 4.58 0.72 4.52
N PRO A 106 5.88 1.05 4.68
CA PRO A 106 6.33 2.34 5.20
C PRO A 106 6.76 3.35 4.13
N THR A 107 7.07 2.90 2.91
CA THR A 107 8.01 3.62 2.04
C THR A 107 7.37 4.46 0.95
N TYR A 108 6.30 3.96 0.33
CA TYR A 108 5.77 4.51 -0.90
C TYR A 108 4.56 5.43 -0.63
N THR A 109 4.43 6.58 -1.30
CA THR A 109 5.27 7.10 -2.41
C THR A 109 6.49 7.92 -1.97
N ASN A 110 6.72 8.12 -0.67
CA ASN A 110 7.75 9.05 -0.14
C ASN A 110 9.21 8.69 -0.48
N ILE A 111 9.53 7.40 -0.68
CA ILE A 111 10.88 6.91 -0.95
C ILE A 111 11.52 7.60 -2.17
N GLY A 112 12.77 8.01 -2.03
CA GLY A 112 13.50 8.77 -3.05
C GLY A 112 13.30 10.28 -3.00
N ILE A 113 12.48 10.80 -2.09
CA ILE A 113 12.48 12.23 -1.76
C ILE A 113 13.85 12.66 -1.20
N ASP A 114 14.54 11.77 -0.49
CA ASP A 114 15.90 11.92 0.03
C ASP A 114 16.70 10.62 -0.10
N ASP A 115 17.85 10.54 0.57
CA ASP A 115 18.77 9.40 0.53
C ASP A 115 18.48 8.28 1.55
N ARG A 116 17.30 8.28 2.20
CA ARG A 116 16.85 7.13 2.98
C ARG A 116 16.41 6.01 2.05
N ASN A 117 16.96 4.82 2.28
CA ASN A 117 16.60 3.61 1.54
C ASN A 117 15.36 2.93 2.12
N GLN A 118 14.90 1.87 1.46
CA GLN A 118 13.71 1.11 1.86
C GLN A 118 13.74 0.66 3.33
N PHE A 119 14.90 0.26 3.85
CA PHE A 119 15.06 -0.21 5.23
C PHE A 119 15.05 0.96 6.21
N ASP A 120 15.70 2.08 5.86
CA ASP A 120 15.68 3.30 6.67
C ASP A 120 14.24 3.78 6.88
N TRP A 121 13.43 3.81 5.82
CA TRP A 121 12.03 4.25 5.90
C TRP A 121 11.19 3.39 6.84
N VAL A 122 11.42 2.07 6.88
CA VAL A 122 10.74 1.18 7.84
C VAL A 122 11.02 1.65 9.27
N ILE A 123 12.27 1.90 9.62
CA ILE A 123 12.70 2.17 10.99
C ILE A 123 12.65 3.66 11.39
N THR A 124 12.32 4.55 10.45
CA THR A 124 12.20 6.01 10.67
C THR A 124 10.79 6.43 11.13
N VAL A 125 9.93 5.48 11.51
CA VAL A 125 8.65 5.78 12.13
C VAL A 125 8.82 6.40 13.53
N PRO A 126 7.82 7.14 14.06
CA PRO A 126 7.82 7.61 15.44
C PRO A 126 8.07 6.46 16.43
N GLY A 127 9.08 6.63 17.30
CA GLY A 127 9.51 5.59 18.24
C GLY A 127 10.50 4.54 17.68
N GLY A 128 10.72 4.54 16.36
CA GLY A 128 11.72 3.70 15.69
C GLY A 128 11.50 2.20 15.85
N VAL A 129 12.60 1.44 15.85
CA VAL A 129 12.59 -0.04 15.93
C VAL A 129 11.88 -0.54 17.19
N ASP A 130 12.00 0.15 18.32
CA ASP A 130 11.34 -0.26 19.56
C ASP A 130 9.81 -0.24 19.43
N ALA A 131 9.25 0.83 18.85
CA ALA A 131 7.81 0.96 18.62
C ALA A 131 7.30 -0.03 17.56
N LEU A 132 8.11 -0.32 16.53
CA LEU A 132 7.79 -1.37 15.55
C LEU A 132 7.79 -2.76 16.18
N SER A 133 8.76 -3.05 17.06
CA SER A 133 8.82 -4.33 17.74
C SER A 133 7.61 -4.53 18.69
N GLU A 134 7.18 -3.46 19.36
CA GLU A 134 5.93 -3.45 20.15
C GLU A 134 4.71 -3.69 19.26
N LEU A 135 4.56 -2.96 18.16
CA LEU A 135 3.48 -3.17 17.18
C LEU A 135 3.42 -4.62 16.68
N VAL A 136 4.57 -5.18 16.27
CA VAL A 136 4.67 -6.57 15.80
C VAL A 136 4.28 -7.54 16.91
N ALA A 137 4.72 -7.31 18.15
CA ALA A 137 4.36 -8.15 19.28
C ALA A 137 2.85 -8.10 19.58
N ASP A 138 2.23 -6.93 19.50
CA ASP A 138 0.79 -6.74 19.75
C ASP A 138 -0.07 -7.40 18.66
N LEU A 139 0.30 -7.26 17.38
CA LEU A 139 -0.36 -7.96 16.27
C LEU A 139 -0.25 -9.48 16.43
N LYS A 140 0.94 -9.99 16.78
CA LYS A 140 1.13 -11.43 17.01
C LYS A 140 0.41 -11.94 18.25
N ALA A 141 0.21 -11.11 19.27
CA ALA A 141 -0.61 -11.45 20.43
C ALA A 141 -2.09 -11.61 20.06
N ALA A 142 -2.53 -10.98 18.97
CA ALA A 142 -3.84 -11.15 18.35
C ALA A 142 -3.86 -12.23 17.25
N ASP A 143 -2.82 -13.08 17.16
CA ASP A 143 -2.66 -14.14 16.15
C ASP A 143 -2.51 -13.64 14.70
N VAL A 144 -2.05 -12.40 14.52
CA VAL A 144 -1.79 -11.79 13.20
C VAL A 144 -0.28 -11.76 12.94
N GLN A 145 0.16 -12.39 11.86
CA GLN A 145 1.57 -12.39 11.45
C GLN A 145 1.93 -11.15 10.63
N VAL A 146 3.20 -10.74 10.67
CA VAL A 146 3.62 -9.45 10.09
C VAL A 146 4.68 -9.65 9.02
N LEU A 147 4.44 -9.04 7.85
CA LEU A 147 5.37 -8.94 6.74
C LEU A 147 5.77 -7.48 6.48
N PHE A 148 7.01 -7.26 6.04
CA PHE A 148 7.47 -5.98 5.48
C PHE A 148 7.68 -6.09 3.97
N PRO A 149 7.60 -4.98 3.20
CA PRO A 149 7.93 -5.01 1.79
C PRO A 149 9.45 -5.10 1.58
N TYR A 150 9.85 -5.79 0.53
CA TYR A 150 11.18 -5.73 -0.07
C TYR A 150 11.06 -5.21 -1.50
N SER A 151 11.69 -4.08 -1.77
CA SER A 151 11.69 -3.38 -3.05
C SER A 151 13.04 -3.60 -3.76
N PRO A 152 13.16 -4.55 -4.71
CA PRO A 152 14.43 -4.84 -5.38
C PRO A 152 14.93 -3.67 -6.25
N TRP A 153 14.01 -2.80 -6.66
CA TRP A 153 14.29 -1.65 -7.52
C TRP A 153 14.95 -0.48 -6.76
N ASP A 154 14.90 -0.47 -5.43
CA ASP A 154 15.56 0.55 -4.62
C ASP A 154 17.09 0.34 -4.63
N THR A 155 17.73 0.86 -5.68
CA THR A 155 19.17 0.71 -5.98
C THR A 155 19.97 2.01 -5.86
N GLY A 156 19.28 3.15 -5.84
CA GLY A 156 19.84 4.50 -5.93
C GLY A 156 20.02 5.22 -4.60
N THR A 157 19.46 4.66 -3.52
CA THR A 157 19.59 5.19 -2.15
C THR A 157 20.48 4.29 -1.26
N ARG A 158 21.02 3.19 -1.82
CA ARG A 158 21.80 2.19 -1.08
C ARG A 158 23.11 2.75 -0.55
N TYR A 159 23.53 2.27 0.63
CA TYR A 159 24.85 2.59 1.16
C TYR A 159 25.60 1.41 1.80
N GLY A 160 25.84 0.35 1.03
CA GLY A 160 26.66 -0.79 1.46
C GLY A 160 25.89 -1.82 2.30
N GLY A 161 26.53 -2.96 2.61
CA GLY A 161 25.82 -4.18 3.03
C GLY A 161 25.12 -4.86 1.86
N THR A 162 24.59 -6.07 2.06
CA THR A 162 23.67 -6.69 1.09
C THR A 162 22.21 -6.52 1.53
N ASP A 163 21.28 -6.60 0.59
CA ASP A 163 19.85 -6.49 0.90
C ASP A 163 19.39 -7.66 1.79
N GLU A 164 20.01 -8.83 1.62
CA GLU A 164 19.74 -10.00 2.47
C GLU A 164 20.16 -9.77 3.91
N GLU A 165 21.32 -9.16 4.15
CA GLU A 165 21.81 -8.84 5.48
C GLU A 165 20.91 -7.79 6.16
N GLN A 166 20.52 -6.75 5.43
CA GLN A 166 19.65 -5.68 5.97
C GLN A 166 18.22 -6.18 6.25
N MET A 167 17.64 -6.98 5.35
CA MET A 167 16.34 -7.58 5.59
C MET A 167 16.39 -8.53 6.80
N ALA A 168 17.43 -9.36 6.91
CA ALA A 168 17.61 -10.25 8.06
C ALA A 168 17.75 -9.48 9.38
N GLU A 169 18.49 -8.37 9.40
CA GLU A 169 18.62 -7.49 10.57
C GLU A 169 17.28 -6.83 10.93
N LEU A 170 16.51 -6.36 9.94
CA LEU A 170 15.18 -5.80 10.16
C LEU A 170 14.22 -6.81 10.79
N LEU A 171 14.14 -8.03 10.24
CA LEU A 171 13.28 -9.10 10.77
C LEU A 171 13.70 -9.53 12.19
N ALA A 172 15.01 -9.61 12.45
CA ALA A 172 15.55 -9.97 13.76
C ALA A 172 15.30 -8.88 14.82
N SER A 173 15.40 -7.61 14.45
CA SER A 173 15.26 -6.48 15.37
C SER A 173 13.80 -6.13 15.70
N THR A 174 12.88 -6.42 14.79
CA THR A 174 11.44 -6.15 14.98
C THR A 174 10.66 -7.37 15.47
N GLY A 175 11.09 -8.59 15.11
CA GLY A 175 10.37 -9.83 15.39
C GLY A 175 9.32 -10.21 14.33
N ALA A 176 9.30 -9.49 13.20
CA ALA A 176 8.42 -9.79 12.07
C ALA A 176 8.69 -11.21 11.51
N ASP A 177 7.70 -11.75 10.80
CA ASP A 177 7.67 -13.14 10.35
C ASP A 177 8.35 -13.33 8.99
N GLY A 178 8.37 -12.29 8.16
CA GLY A 178 8.93 -12.38 6.82
C GLY A 178 8.76 -11.10 6.01
N PHE A 179 8.83 -11.25 4.69
CA PHE A 179 8.68 -10.13 3.77
C PHE A 179 7.94 -10.51 2.48
N ASN A 180 7.23 -9.52 1.95
CA ASN A 180 6.62 -9.53 0.63
C ASN A 180 7.63 -8.94 -0.38
N ALA A 181 7.91 -9.65 -1.47
CA ALA A 181 8.90 -9.22 -2.47
C ALA A 181 8.20 -8.60 -3.69
N ASP A 182 8.18 -7.27 -3.70
CA ASP A 182 7.53 -6.43 -4.70
C ASP A 182 8.23 -6.55 -6.06
N THR A 183 7.48 -6.68 -7.16
CA THR A 183 7.99 -6.83 -8.54
C THR A 183 8.88 -8.05 -8.78
N MET A 184 8.99 -8.96 -7.81
CA MET A 184 9.87 -10.13 -7.89
C MET A 184 9.07 -11.39 -8.11
N ALA A 185 9.25 -11.98 -9.29
CA ALA A 185 8.83 -13.36 -9.54
C ALA A 185 9.36 -14.30 -8.45
N ALA A 186 10.64 -14.23 -8.11
CA ALA A 186 11.27 -15.15 -7.18
C ALA A 186 12.34 -14.45 -6.35
N VAL A 187 12.59 -14.98 -5.15
CA VAL A 187 13.67 -14.53 -4.27
C VAL A 187 14.70 -15.63 -4.11
N THR A 188 15.98 -15.26 -4.02
CA THR A 188 17.10 -16.20 -3.86
C THR A 188 17.17 -16.78 -2.45
N PHE A 189 17.68 -18.01 -2.34
CA PHE A 189 17.96 -18.66 -1.04
C PHE A 189 18.96 -17.88 -0.14
N SER A 190 19.64 -16.86 -0.67
CA SER A 190 20.53 -15.99 0.10
C SER A 190 19.81 -15.26 1.24
N PHE A 191 18.54 -14.87 1.05
CA PHE A 191 17.73 -14.23 2.10
C PHE A 191 17.48 -15.16 3.29
N VAL A 192 17.21 -16.44 3.02
CA VAL A 192 17.09 -17.48 4.06
C VAL A 192 18.42 -17.66 4.78
N ASN A 193 19.53 -17.77 4.05
CA ASN A 193 20.86 -17.90 4.66
C ASN A 193 21.24 -16.71 5.55
N ALA A 194 20.87 -15.49 5.16
CA ALA A 194 21.12 -14.29 5.96
C ALA A 194 20.28 -14.29 7.24
N SER A 195 18.99 -14.60 7.15
CA SER A 195 18.09 -14.70 8.32
C SER A 195 18.55 -15.77 9.31
N LEU A 196 18.94 -16.95 8.82
CA LEU A 196 19.51 -18.02 9.66
C LEU A 196 20.81 -17.61 10.36
N GLN A 197 21.60 -16.72 9.76
CA GLN A 197 22.81 -16.18 10.38
C GLN A 197 22.51 -15.08 11.40
N ALA A 198 21.46 -14.28 11.16
CA ALA A 198 21.08 -13.17 12.03
C ALA A 198 20.42 -13.65 13.34
N ASP A 199 19.40 -14.52 13.25
CA ASP A 199 18.63 -14.96 14.43
C ASP A 199 18.26 -16.46 14.44
N GLY A 200 18.64 -17.20 13.40
CA GLY A 200 18.41 -18.64 13.31
C GLY A 200 16.99 -19.03 12.88
N ARG A 201 16.14 -18.09 12.48
CA ARG A 201 14.79 -18.35 11.96
C ARG A 201 14.77 -18.44 10.43
N TYR A 202 13.85 -19.24 9.92
CA TYR A 202 13.45 -19.17 8.51
C TYR A 202 12.46 -18.01 8.36
N PRO A 203 12.71 -17.05 7.45
CA PRO A 203 11.74 -16.01 7.15
C PRO A 203 10.63 -16.60 6.28
N VAL A 204 9.42 -16.06 6.41
CA VAL A 204 8.42 -16.16 5.35
C VAL A 204 8.87 -15.29 4.18
N ILE A 205 8.77 -15.84 2.98
CA ILE A 205 9.07 -15.13 1.73
C ILE A 205 7.82 -15.25 0.86
N GLU A 206 7.31 -14.09 0.45
CA GLU A 206 6.09 -13.96 -0.33
C GLU A 206 6.37 -13.15 -1.61
N PRO A 207 6.88 -13.80 -2.68
CA PRO A 207 7.15 -13.13 -3.95
C PRO A 207 5.87 -12.89 -4.76
N GLU A 208 5.92 -11.89 -5.63
CA GLU A 208 4.89 -11.65 -6.64
C GLU A 208 4.99 -12.74 -7.72
N SER A 209 3.98 -13.58 -7.93
CA SER A 209 3.94 -14.61 -9.00
C SER A 209 4.82 -15.86 -8.86
N SER A 210 5.61 -16.03 -7.79
CA SER A 210 6.41 -17.23 -7.45
C SER A 210 7.24 -17.91 -8.55
N GLY A 211 7.94 -17.13 -9.35
CA GLY A 211 9.01 -17.62 -10.22
C GLY A 211 8.47 -18.29 -11.47
N VAL A 212 7.14 -18.27 -11.67
CA VAL A 212 6.54 -18.88 -12.84
C VAL A 212 6.45 -17.92 -14.04
N GLY A 213 6.69 -16.62 -13.82
CA GLY A 213 6.76 -15.59 -14.87
C GLY A 213 8.08 -14.80 -14.94
N GLY A 214 9.12 -15.25 -14.23
CA GLY A 214 10.44 -14.62 -14.33
C GLY A 214 11.11 -14.90 -15.68
N GLU A 215 11.79 -13.90 -16.24
CA GLU A 215 12.70 -14.10 -17.39
C GLU A 215 13.85 -15.08 -17.08
N ASP A 216 14.08 -15.37 -15.80
CA ASP A 216 15.14 -16.26 -15.34
C ASP A 216 14.68 -17.74 -15.29
N PRO A 217 15.11 -18.57 -16.24
CA PRO A 217 14.75 -19.99 -16.28
C PRO A 217 15.31 -20.81 -15.11
N ASP A 218 16.27 -20.28 -14.34
CA ASP A 218 16.88 -21.00 -13.21
C ASP A 218 15.94 -21.09 -11.98
N PHE A 219 14.93 -20.21 -11.88
CA PHE A 219 13.96 -20.20 -10.77
C PHE A 219 12.65 -20.92 -11.08
N ARG A 220 12.42 -21.35 -12.32
CA ARG A 220 11.17 -22.00 -12.72
C ARG A 220 10.94 -23.27 -11.90
N TYR A 221 9.93 -23.21 -11.04
CA TYR A 221 9.49 -24.28 -10.16
C TYR A 221 10.49 -24.67 -9.05
N THR A 222 11.58 -23.94 -8.82
CA THR A 222 12.58 -24.31 -7.79
C THR A 222 12.33 -23.64 -6.45
N THR A 223 11.54 -22.57 -6.42
CA THR A 223 11.38 -21.73 -5.22
C THR A 223 10.59 -22.39 -4.09
N PHE A 224 9.72 -23.38 -4.37
CA PHE A 224 8.99 -24.16 -3.35
C PHE A 224 9.91 -24.79 -2.27
N ALA A 225 11.22 -24.92 -2.54
CA ALA A 225 12.18 -25.38 -1.54
C ALA A 225 12.47 -24.35 -0.43
N TRP A 226 12.12 -23.07 -0.60
CA TRP A 226 12.38 -22.01 0.37
C TRP A 226 11.37 -20.85 0.44
N ASP A 227 10.35 -20.80 -0.41
CA ASP A 227 9.16 -19.94 -0.24
C ASP A 227 7.93 -20.76 0.22
N THR A 228 7.04 -20.12 0.97
CA THR A 228 5.82 -20.76 1.52
C THR A 228 4.53 -20.02 1.18
N MET A 229 4.66 -18.77 0.73
CA MET A 229 3.57 -17.90 0.35
C MET A 229 3.91 -17.23 -0.97
N SER A 230 2.90 -16.61 -1.58
CA SER A 230 3.03 -15.73 -2.73
C SER A 230 1.83 -14.84 -2.89
N TRP A 231 1.95 -13.83 -3.74
CA TRP A 231 0.84 -12.95 -4.05
C TRP A 231 0.81 -12.63 -5.55
N GLY A 232 -0.33 -12.16 -6.05
CA GLY A 232 -0.42 -11.72 -7.43
C GLY A 232 -1.82 -11.47 -7.96
N TYR A 233 -1.85 -11.01 -9.22
CA TYR A 233 -3.05 -10.56 -9.92
C TYR A 233 -3.56 -11.65 -10.87
N PHE A 234 -4.81 -12.08 -10.69
CA PHE A 234 -5.41 -13.16 -11.48
C PHE A 234 -6.38 -12.67 -12.56
N SER A 235 -6.55 -11.37 -12.68
CA SER A 235 -7.39 -10.66 -13.65
C SER A 235 -6.71 -10.50 -15.02
N ASP A 236 -7.51 -10.48 -16.09
CA ASP A 236 -7.05 -10.22 -17.46
C ASP A 236 -6.69 -8.74 -17.62
N GLY A 237 -5.39 -8.41 -17.62
CA GLY A 237 -4.90 -7.03 -17.58
C GLY A 237 -4.17 -6.64 -16.28
N GLY A 238 -3.94 -7.58 -15.36
CA GLY A 238 -3.15 -7.33 -14.14
C GLY A 238 -3.94 -6.51 -13.12
N TYR A 239 -3.36 -5.41 -12.64
CA TYR A 239 -3.81 -4.56 -11.52
C TYR A 239 -5.24 -3.99 -11.60
N SER A 240 -5.93 -4.22 -12.71
CA SER A 240 -7.12 -3.48 -13.10
C SER A 240 -8.04 -4.25 -14.06
N GLY A 241 -7.84 -5.56 -14.18
CA GLY A 241 -8.48 -6.39 -15.22
C GLY A 241 -9.80 -7.04 -14.81
N ASP A 242 -10.61 -7.41 -15.80
CA ASP A 242 -11.78 -8.26 -15.59
C ASP A 242 -11.37 -9.73 -15.42
N TYR A 243 -12.13 -10.48 -14.61
CA TYR A 243 -11.90 -11.92 -14.49
C TYR A 243 -12.55 -12.70 -15.64
N PRO A 244 -11.88 -13.71 -16.20
CA PRO A 244 -12.45 -14.58 -17.22
C PRO A 244 -13.68 -15.32 -16.69
N LEU A 245 -14.68 -15.54 -17.55
CA LEU A 245 -15.94 -16.22 -17.16
C LEU A 245 -15.68 -17.54 -16.44
N VAL A 246 -14.81 -18.38 -17.01
CA VAL A 246 -14.39 -19.66 -16.45
C VAL A 246 -13.19 -19.43 -15.52
N PRO A 247 -13.28 -19.80 -14.24
CA PRO A 247 -12.16 -19.68 -13.30
C PRO A 247 -10.90 -20.39 -13.80
N PHE A 248 -9.74 -19.81 -13.52
CA PHE A 248 -8.46 -20.48 -13.72
C PHE A 248 -8.04 -21.22 -12.45
N VAL A 249 -7.08 -22.13 -12.60
CA VAL A 249 -6.52 -22.91 -11.50
C VAL A 249 -5.20 -22.29 -11.05
N ASP A 250 -5.08 -22.00 -9.75
CA ASP A 250 -3.83 -21.54 -9.14
C ASP A 250 -2.73 -22.58 -9.34
N LYS A 251 -1.64 -22.18 -9.99
CA LYS A 251 -0.57 -23.10 -10.38
C LYS A 251 0.30 -23.51 -9.19
N MET A 252 0.56 -22.61 -8.26
CA MET A 252 1.46 -22.84 -7.12
C MET A 252 0.81 -23.79 -6.11
N HIS A 253 -0.40 -23.49 -5.71
CA HIS A 253 -1.26 -24.29 -4.85
C HIS A 253 -1.55 -25.65 -5.48
N PHE A 254 -1.78 -25.75 -6.79
CA PHE A 254 -1.96 -27.05 -7.44
C PHE A 254 -0.70 -27.92 -7.37
N VAL A 255 0.49 -27.33 -7.51
CA VAL A 255 1.77 -28.07 -7.46
C VAL A 255 2.11 -28.49 -6.03
N GLU A 256 1.97 -27.59 -5.08
CA GLU A 256 2.22 -27.76 -3.65
C GLU A 256 1.03 -27.20 -2.85
N PRO A 257 0.03 -28.03 -2.49
CA PRO A 257 -1.22 -27.57 -1.84
C PRO A 257 -1.08 -26.93 -0.45
N ARG A 258 0.12 -26.89 0.12
CA ARG A 258 0.40 -26.11 1.34
C ARG A 258 0.95 -24.72 1.05
N HIS A 259 1.29 -24.43 -0.19
CA HIS A 259 1.67 -23.09 -0.60
C HIS A 259 0.42 -22.20 -0.61
N MET A 260 0.51 -21.06 0.04
CA MET A 260 -0.57 -20.07 0.04
C MET A 260 -0.32 -19.04 -1.04
N THR A 261 -1.36 -18.71 -1.78
CA THR A 261 -1.35 -17.57 -2.70
C THR A 261 -2.38 -16.56 -2.21
N ASN A 262 -2.00 -15.30 -2.03
CA ASN A 262 -2.91 -14.21 -1.70
C ASN A 262 -3.21 -13.42 -2.99
N ILE A 263 -4.45 -13.53 -3.47
CA ILE A 263 -4.89 -12.85 -4.70
C ILE A 263 -5.06 -11.36 -4.42
N CYS A 264 -4.51 -10.50 -5.27
CA CYS A 264 -4.61 -9.06 -5.15
C CYS A 264 -5.22 -8.44 -6.42
N ASN A 265 -5.98 -7.35 -6.26
CA ASN A 265 -6.48 -6.51 -7.34
C ASN A 265 -6.75 -5.07 -6.85
N ARG A 266 -5.67 -4.38 -6.47
CA ARG A 266 -5.71 -3.12 -5.70
C ARG A 266 -6.60 -2.01 -6.24
N TRP A 267 -6.75 -1.86 -7.55
CA TRP A 267 -7.57 -0.79 -8.14
C TRP A 267 -9.01 -1.21 -8.47
N ALA A 268 -9.38 -2.48 -8.27
CA ALA A 268 -10.75 -2.89 -8.49
C ALA A 268 -11.68 -2.23 -7.46
N LYS A 269 -12.83 -1.76 -7.92
CA LYS A 269 -13.94 -1.26 -7.09
C LYS A 269 -14.98 -2.35 -6.78
N ASN A 270 -14.75 -3.55 -7.30
CA ASN A 270 -15.59 -4.74 -7.16
C ASN A 270 -14.69 -5.98 -7.08
N HIS A 271 -14.73 -6.67 -5.96
CA HIS A 271 -13.87 -7.82 -5.66
C HIS A 271 -14.58 -9.18 -5.76
N THR A 272 -15.77 -9.22 -6.36
CA THR A 272 -16.50 -10.48 -6.59
C THR A 272 -15.63 -11.50 -7.32
N GLY A 273 -14.87 -11.06 -8.33
CA GLY A 273 -13.98 -11.93 -9.10
C GLY A 273 -12.84 -12.50 -8.24
N ASP A 274 -12.18 -11.66 -7.45
CA ASP A 274 -11.07 -12.04 -6.57
C ASP A 274 -11.52 -13.11 -5.57
N LEU A 275 -12.65 -12.87 -4.89
CA LEU A 275 -13.18 -13.77 -3.87
C LEU A 275 -13.70 -15.08 -4.43
N GLN A 276 -14.31 -15.06 -5.62
CA GLN A 276 -14.69 -16.29 -6.32
C GLN A 276 -13.46 -17.10 -6.72
N MET A 277 -12.38 -16.45 -7.16
CA MET A 277 -11.13 -17.13 -7.51
C MET A 277 -10.43 -17.71 -6.28
N ALA A 278 -10.38 -16.96 -5.18
CA ALA A 278 -9.86 -17.44 -3.89
C ALA A 278 -10.63 -18.69 -3.43
N TRP A 279 -11.96 -18.63 -3.44
CA TRP A 279 -12.82 -19.75 -3.04
C TRP A 279 -12.75 -20.96 -3.96
N PHE A 280 -12.67 -20.75 -5.28
CA PHE A 280 -12.55 -21.83 -6.25
C PHE A 280 -11.23 -22.60 -6.10
N ASN A 281 -10.16 -21.90 -5.74
CA ASN A 281 -8.81 -22.45 -5.62
C ASN A 281 -8.41 -22.84 -4.19
N GLY A 282 -9.17 -22.45 -3.16
CA GLY A 282 -8.79 -22.74 -1.77
C GLY A 282 -7.63 -21.89 -1.25
N VAL A 283 -7.46 -20.68 -1.79
CA VAL A 283 -6.33 -19.77 -1.51
C VAL A 283 -6.82 -18.47 -0.87
N GLY A 284 -5.89 -17.58 -0.52
CA GLY A 284 -6.16 -16.34 0.20
C GLY A 284 -6.48 -15.13 -0.68
N PHE A 285 -6.85 -14.04 -0.02
CA PHE A 285 -7.12 -12.73 -0.61
C PHE A 285 -6.30 -11.66 0.11
N GLU A 286 -5.67 -10.79 -0.68
CA GLU A 286 -4.97 -9.61 -0.20
C GLU A 286 -5.88 -8.38 -0.36
N THR A 287 -6.32 -7.83 0.76
CA THR A 287 -7.15 -6.60 0.74
C THR A 287 -6.23 -5.39 0.68
N TRP A 288 -6.39 -4.54 -0.33
CA TRP A 288 -5.58 -3.34 -0.47
C TRP A 288 -6.47 -2.10 -0.60
N GLU A 289 -6.84 -1.51 0.54
CA GLU A 289 -7.78 -0.39 0.61
C GLU A 289 -7.07 0.97 0.56
N ASN A 290 -5.90 1.12 1.21
CA ASN A 290 -5.10 2.34 1.09
C ASN A 290 -4.09 2.17 -0.05
N VAL A 291 -4.52 2.52 -1.27
CA VAL A 291 -3.71 2.42 -2.48
C VAL A 291 -2.94 3.72 -2.66
N TRP A 292 -1.74 3.78 -2.11
CA TRP A 292 -0.83 4.93 -2.25
C TRP A 292 -1.44 6.25 -1.78
N GLY A 293 -2.24 6.20 -0.71
CA GLY A 293 -2.95 7.36 -0.16
C GLY A 293 -4.28 7.68 -0.85
N ALA A 294 -4.74 6.85 -1.79
CA ALA A 294 -6.10 6.82 -2.30
C ALA A 294 -6.90 5.73 -1.56
N TRP A 295 -8.00 6.11 -0.91
CA TRP A 295 -8.83 5.16 -0.16
C TRP A 295 -9.82 4.45 -1.09
N ASN A 296 -9.48 3.21 -1.47
CA ASN A 296 -10.30 2.27 -2.23
C ASN A 296 -10.96 1.24 -1.29
N GLU A 297 -11.94 1.70 -0.48
CA GLU A 297 -12.63 0.84 0.49
C GLU A 297 -13.29 -0.40 -0.16
N LEU A 298 -13.19 -1.54 0.51
CA LEU A 298 -14.08 -2.67 0.23
C LEU A 298 -15.51 -2.24 0.51
N VAL A 299 -16.33 -2.17 -0.54
CA VAL A 299 -17.74 -1.83 -0.39
C VAL A 299 -18.45 -2.82 0.53
N PRO A 300 -19.54 -2.45 1.23
CA PRO A 300 -20.21 -3.35 2.17
C PRO A 300 -20.60 -4.72 1.61
N PHE A 301 -20.87 -4.80 0.30
CA PHE A 301 -21.06 -6.06 -0.40
C PHE A 301 -19.81 -6.95 -0.38
N ASP A 302 -18.65 -6.40 -0.77
CA ASP A 302 -17.38 -7.13 -0.84
C ASP A 302 -16.86 -7.45 0.57
N ALA A 303 -17.00 -6.53 1.53
CA ALA A 303 -16.61 -6.74 2.92
C ALA A 303 -17.40 -7.89 3.59
N GLU A 304 -18.71 -7.97 3.36
CA GLU A 304 -19.52 -9.12 3.78
C GLU A 304 -19.11 -10.40 3.05
N ALA A 305 -18.74 -10.30 1.77
CA ALA A 305 -18.27 -11.44 1.01
C ALA A 305 -16.94 -11.99 1.54
N VAL A 306 -15.97 -11.13 1.86
CA VAL A 306 -14.73 -11.47 2.55
C VAL A 306 -15.04 -12.18 3.87
N ARG A 307 -15.95 -11.66 4.68
CA ARG A 307 -16.34 -12.29 5.97
C ARG A 307 -16.84 -13.71 5.77
N ARG A 308 -17.74 -13.93 4.81
CA ARG A 308 -18.31 -15.26 4.53
C ARG A 308 -17.29 -16.22 3.94
N VAL A 309 -16.52 -15.79 2.93
CA VAL A 309 -15.50 -16.61 2.27
C VAL A 309 -14.38 -16.95 3.26
N GLY A 310 -13.87 -15.97 4.01
CA GLY A 310 -12.85 -16.18 5.04
C GLY A 310 -13.29 -17.14 6.14
N THR A 311 -14.54 -17.04 6.59
CA THR A 311 -15.10 -17.99 7.56
C THR A 311 -15.07 -19.43 7.04
N MET A 312 -15.46 -19.65 5.78
CA MET A 312 -15.41 -20.97 5.16
C MET A 312 -13.98 -21.45 4.90
N LEU A 313 -13.11 -20.58 4.39
CA LEU A 313 -11.70 -20.90 4.12
C LEU A 313 -10.99 -21.35 5.40
N ARG A 314 -11.13 -20.60 6.49
CA ARG A 314 -10.55 -20.95 7.79
C ARG A 314 -11.10 -22.25 8.35
N PHE A 315 -12.41 -22.51 8.23
CA PHE A 315 -13.01 -23.72 8.76
C PHE A 315 -12.53 -25.00 8.04
N PHE A 316 -12.46 -24.99 6.71
CA PHE A 316 -12.06 -26.17 5.93
C PHE A 316 -10.54 -26.29 5.73
N GLY A 317 -9.85 -25.15 5.66
CA GLY A 317 -8.40 -25.06 5.45
C GLY A 317 -7.57 -25.07 6.71
N GLY A 318 -8.19 -24.73 7.85
CA GLY A 318 -7.55 -24.70 9.16
C GLY A 318 -6.98 -26.05 9.60
N GLN A 319 -6.14 -25.98 10.63
CA GLN A 319 -5.26 -27.06 11.10
C GLN A 319 -5.95 -28.42 11.33
N GLU A 320 -7.23 -28.41 11.69
CA GLU A 320 -8.00 -29.62 12.00
C GLU A 320 -8.41 -30.42 10.74
N ARG A 321 -8.76 -29.74 9.64
CA ARG A 321 -9.29 -30.39 8.42
C ARG A 321 -8.31 -30.40 7.25
N ARG A 322 -7.56 -29.30 7.04
CA ARG A 322 -6.58 -29.15 5.94
C ARG A 322 -7.11 -29.61 4.57
N ILE A 323 -8.39 -29.40 4.28
CA ILE A 323 -9.03 -29.94 3.07
C ILE A 323 -8.47 -29.30 1.80
N PHE A 324 -8.15 -28.01 1.82
CA PHE A 324 -7.53 -27.33 0.68
C PHE A 324 -6.09 -27.82 0.39
N GLN A 325 -5.48 -28.57 1.31
CA GLN A 325 -4.17 -29.19 1.10
C GLN A 325 -4.26 -30.56 0.40
N SER A 326 -5.45 -30.90 -0.12
CA SER A 326 -5.69 -32.21 -0.73
C SER A 326 -4.92 -32.40 -2.04
N LEU A 327 -4.13 -33.47 -2.10
CA LEU A 327 -3.55 -33.93 -3.37
C LEU A 327 -4.58 -34.52 -4.34
N GLY A 328 -5.81 -34.75 -3.86
CA GLY A 328 -6.93 -35.26 -4.64
C GLY A 328 -7.82 -34.16 -5.21
N TRP A 329 -7.44 -32.88 -5.10
CA TRP A 329 -8.19 -31.76 -5.68
C TRP A 329 -8.46 -31.98 -7.18
N GLU A 330 -9.74 -31.86 -7.56
CA GLU A 330 -10.19 -31.88 -8.95
C GLU A 330 -10.97 -30.60 -9.28
N PRO A 331 -10.32 -29.59 -9.90
CA PRO A 331 -11.02 -28.40 -10.38
C PRO A 331 -11.90 -28.72 -11.60
N HIS A 332 -12.88 -27.85 -11.85
CA HIS A 332 -13.85 -27.95 -12.96
C HIS A 332 -14.61 -29.27 -13.03
N LYS A 333 -14.91 -29.89 -11.87
CA LYS A 333 -15.77 -31.06 -11.83
C LYS A 333 -17.14 -30.67 -12.44
N PRO A 334 -17.72 -31.47 -13.35
CA PRO A 334 -18.90 -31.05 -14.11
C PRO A 334 -20.10 -30.70 -13.23
N THR A 335 -20.79 -29.62 -13.58
CA THR A 335 -22.00 -29.14 -12.91
C THR A 335 -23.23 -29.33 -13.81
N VAL A 336 -24.43 -29.29 -13.24
CA VAL A 336 -25.69 -29.42 -14.00
C VAL A 336 -26.08 -28.13 -14.71
N GLN A 337 -25.77 -27.00 -14.09
CA GLN A 337 -26.14 -25.67 -14.58
C GLN A 337 -25.00 -25.04 -15.37
N GLU A 338 -25.35 -24.28 -16.42
CA GLU A 338 -24.37 -23.47 -17.16
C GLU A 338 -23.78 -22.37 -16.25
N ASN A 339 -22.53 -22.01 -16.47
CA ASN A 339 -21.80 -20.94 -15.75
C ASN A 339 -21.69 -21.12 -14.22
N ILE A 340 -21.96 -22.33 -13.72
CA ILE A 340 -21.59 -22.74 -12.36
C ILE A 340 -20.32 -23.58 -12.45
N PHE A 341 -19.28 -23.16 -11.77
CA PHE A 341 -17.99 -23.86 -11.75
C PHE A 341 -17.73 -24.42 -10.37
N MET A 342 -17.10 -25.60 -10.32
CA MET A 342 -16.91 -26.34 -9.09
C MET A 342 -15.51 -26.95 -8.98
N SER A 343 -14.93 -26.86 -7.79
CA SER A 343 -13.78 -27.67 -7.38
C SER A 343 -14.24 -28.75 -6.38
N PHE A 344 -13.72 -29.96 -6.56
CA PHE A 344 -13.94 -31.09 -5.67
C PHE A 344 -12.68 -31.37 -4.84
N TRP A 345 -12.86 -31.47 -3.52
CA TRP A 345 -11.79 -31.58 -2.54
C TRP A 345 -12.02 -32.76 -1.60
N PRO A 346 -11.44 -33.94 -1.86
CA PRO A 346 -11.43 -35.03 -0.90
C PRO A 346 -10.47 -34.69 0.24
N SER A 347 -10.89 -34.81 1.50
CA SER A 347 -10.00 -34.63 2.65
C SER A 347 -8.76 -35.54 2.58
N PRO A 348 -7.63 -35.14 3.18
CA PRO A 348 -6.44 -36.00 3.26
C PRO A 348 -6.69 -37.35 3.96
N SER A 349 -7.67 -37.42 4.86
CA SER A 349 -8.11 -38.65 5.57
C SER A 349 -9.07 -39.51 4.76
N ALA A 350 -9.61 -39.01 3.64
CA ALA A 350 -10.54 -39.68 2.74
C ALA A 350 -11.88 -40.12 3.37
N ASP A 351 -12.39 -39.34 4.33
CA ASP A 351 -13.68 -39.54 5.00
C ASP A 351 -14.57 -38.29 5.03
N GLU A 352 -14.04 -37.16 4.57
CA GLU A 352 -14.76 -35.90 4.34
C GLU A 352 -14.52 -35.38 2.91
N TYR A 353 -15.50 -34.67 2.35
CA TYR A 353 -15.47 -34.16 0.98
C TYR A 353 -16.09 -32.78 0.90
N LEU A 354 -15.37 -31.82 0.30
CA LEU A 354 -15.82 -30.46 0.09
C LEU A 354 -16.00 -30.18 -1.41
N PHE A 355 -17.05 -29.45 -1.73
CA PHE A 355 -17.32 -28.90 -3.05
C PHE A 355 -17.38 -27.39 -2.91
N THR A 356 -16.46 -26.68 -3.56
CA THR A 356 -16.51 -25.22 -3.66
C THR A 356 -17.13 -24.86 -5.00
N LEU A 357 -18.17 -24.02 -5.00
CA LEU A 357 -18.89 -23.60 -6.19
C LEU A 357 -18.83 -22.09 -6.35
N VAL A 358 -18.81 -21.61 -7.59
CA VAL A 358 -18.96 -20.19 -7.94
C VAL A 358 -20.03 -20.01 -9.01
N ASN A 359 -20.91 -19.04 -8.80
CA ASN A 359 -21.95 -18.67 -9.76
C ASN A 359 -21.52 -17.48 -10.60
N ARG A 360 -21.28 -17.74 -11.89
CA ARG A 360 -20.87 -16.73 -12.89
C ARG A 360 -22.00 -16.40 -13.87
N ASP A 361 -23.22 -16.92 -13.66
CA ASP A 361 -24.36 -16.75 -14.57
C ASP A 361 -25.09 -15.40 -14.42
N GLY A 362 -24.73 -14.61 -13.39
CA GLY A 362 -25.41 -13.34 -13.06
C GLY A 362 -26.87 -13.50 -12.61
N ARG A 363 -27.33 -14.75 -12.38
CA ARG A 363 -28.70 -15.09 -11.97
C ARG A 363 -28.69 -16.13 -10.86
N ASN A 364 -29.70 -16.07 -10.00
CA ASN A 364 -29.91 -17.11 -9.00
C ASN A 364 -30.27 -18.43 -9.69
N THR A 365 -29.71 -19.54 -9.21
CA THR A 365 -30.09 -20.89 -9.64
C THR A 365 -30.74 -21.64 -8.49
N THR A 366 -31.65 -22.55 -8.81
CA THR A 366 -32.43 -23.33 -7.84
C THR A 366 -32.59 -24.77 -8.35
N GLY A 367 -32.85 -25.72 -7.45
CA GLY A 367 -33.06 -27.12 -7.82
C GLY A 367 -31.74 -27.90 -7.88
N THR A 368 -31.66 -28.93 -8.72
CA THR A 368 -30.48 -29.80 -8.78
C THR A 368 -29.26 -29.05 -9.29
N GLN A 369 -28.21 -29.02 -8.46
CA GLN A 369 -26.93 -28.39 -8.78
C GLN A 369 -25.83 -29.45 -9.02
N LEU A 370 -25.84 -30.53 -8.23
CA LEU A 370 -24.78 -31.54 -8.23
C LEU A 370 -25.33 -32.93 -8.55
N LEU A 371 -24.54 -33.66 -9.34
CA LEU A 371 -24.68 -35.10 -9.56
C LEU A 371 -23.47 -35.78 -8.90
N LEU A 372 -23.75 -36.76 -8.04
CA LEU A 372 -22.76 -37.47 -7.26
C LEU A 372 -22.36 -38.75 -7.99
N ASP A 373 -21.06 -38.92 -8.28
CA ASP A 373 -20.52 -40.18 -8.79
C ASP A 373 -20.10 -41.06 -7.60
N PRO A 374 -20.71 -42.23 -7.38
CA PRO A 374 -20.30 -43.15 -6.31
C PRO A 374 -18.80 -43.51 -6.36
N ALA A 375 -18.16 -43.42 -7.52
CA ALA A 375 -16.72 -43.69 -7.65
C ALA A 375 -15.82 -42.64 -6.98
N ASP A 376 -16.35 -41.45 -6.67
CA ASP A 376 -15.60 -40.38 -6.01
C ASP A 376 -15.48 -40.58 -4.49
N PHE A 377 -16.26 -41.49 -3.89
CA PHE A 377 -16.38 -41.65 -2.43
C PHE A 377 -15.86 -42.99 -1.92
N ALA A 378 -15.32 -42.99 -0.70
CA ALA A 378 -14.78 -44.19 -0.05
C ALA A 378 -15.86 -45.11 0.56
N LYS A 379 -17.10 -44.61 0.68
CA LYS A 379 -18.27 -45.28 1.27
C LYS A 379 -19.47 -45.02 0.38
N GLU A 380 -20.58 -45.73 0.61
CA GLU A 380 -21.80 -45.44 -0.13
C GLU A 380 -22.31 -44.02 0.19
N ILE A 381 -22.92 -43.34 -0.78
CA ILE A 381 -23.30 -41.93 -0.68
C ILE A 381 -24.26 -41.66 0.49
N ASP A 382 -25.11 -42.64 0.82
CA ASP A 382 -26.08 -42.58 1.92
C ASP A 382 -25.45 -42.77 3.31
N GLU A 383 -24.16 -43.14 3.39
CA GLU A 383 -23.40 -43.19 4.64
C GLU A 383 -22.84 -41.83 5.06
N TYR A 384 -22.97 -40.80 4.23
CA TYR A 384 -22.54 -39.44 4.55
C TYR A 384 -23.73 -38.55 4.94
N SER A 385 -23.48 -37.63 5.87
CA SER A 385 -24.33 -36.46 6.07
C SER A 385 -23.87 -35.35 5.15
N TRP A 386 -24.82 -34.71 4.47
CA TRP A 386 -24.58 -33.68 3.47
C TRP A 386 -25.10 -32.34 3.95
N PHE A 387 -24.32 -31.29 3.71
CA PHE A 387 -24.64 -29.94 4.18
C PHE A 387 -24.41 -28.91 3.07
N ASP A 388 -25.34 -27.96 2.97
CA ASP A 388 -25.09 -26.66 2.35
C ASP A 388 -24.52 -25.77 3.45
N CYS A 389 -23.21 -25.62 3.41
CA CYS A 389 -22.44 -24.85 4.38
C CYS A 389 -22.54 -23.35 4.16
N THR A 390 -22.96 -22.88 2.97
CA THR A 390 -23.22 -21.46 2.75
C THR A 390 -24.42 -21.01 3.59
N HIS A 391 -25.51 -21.80 3.57
CA HIS A 391 -26.75 -21.47 4.29
C HIS A 391 -26.88 -22.16 5.65
N GLY A 392 -25.92 -23.02 6.03
CA GLY A 392 -25.94 -23.73 7.29
C GLY A 392 -27.06 -24.78 7.40
N THR A 393 -27.40 -25.47 6.31
CA THR A 393 -28.53 -26.41 6.27
C THR A 393 -28.11 -27.82 5.86
N LYS A 394 -28.83 -28.83 6.35
CA LYS A 394 -28.64 -30.23 5.95
C LYS A 394 -29.34 -30.47 4.61
N LEU A 395 -28.66 -31.18 3.71
CA LEU A 395 -29.17 -31.55 2.39
C LEU A 395 -29.64 -33.00 2.36
N GLU A 396 -30.63 -33.27 1.51
CA GLU A 396 -31.10 -34.61 1.21
C GLU A 396 -30.55 -35.06 -0.16
N VAL A 397 -29.98 -36.27 -0.19
CA VAL A 397 -29.58 -36.91 -1.45
C VAL A 397 -30.80 -37.59 -2.06
N VAL A 398 -31.12 -37.25 -3.31
CA VAL A 398 -32.19 -37.90 -4.08
C VAL A 398 -31.62 -38.37 -5.41
N ASP A 399 -31.68 -39.67 -5.68
CA ASP A 399 -31.16 -40.28 -6.91
C ASP A 399 -29.72 -39.87 -7.24
N ASN A 400 -28.83 -39.90 -6.23
CA ASN A 400 -27.44 -39.42 -6.30
C ASN A 400 -27.32 -37.97 -6.79
N SER A 401 -28.26 -37.12 -6.43
CA SER A 401 -28.24 -35.70 -6.74
C SER A 401 -28.52 -34.85 -5.51
N LEU A 402 -27.98 -33.63 -5.51
CA LEU A 402 -28.21 -32.62 -4.48
C LEU A 402 -28.86 -31.40 -5.12
N ALA A 403 -29.89 -30.90 -4.45
CA ALA A 403 -30.60 -29.69 -4.83
C ALA A 403 -30.46 -28.63 -3.74
N PHE A 404 -30.07 -27.43 -4.14
CA PHE A 404 -29.92 -26.26 -3.28
C PHE A 404 -29.91 -24.99 -4.14
N ASP A 405 -30.08 -23.85 -3.47
CA ASP A 405 -30.13 -22.55 -4.12
C ASP A 405 -28.73 -21.93 -4.13
N LEU A 406 -28.39 -21.23 -5.22
CA LEU A 406 -27.13 -20.53 -5.37
C LEU A 406 -27.39 -19.13 -5.91
N GLU A 407 -27.05 -18.10 -5.12
CA GLU A 407 -27.26 -16.71 -5.51
C GLU A 407 -26.35 -16.29 -6.69
N ALA A 408 -26.82 -15.34 -7.50
CA ALA A 408 -26.04 -14.72 -8.56
C ALA A 408 -24.75 -14.10 -8.02
N GLU A 409 -23.64 -14.23 -8.75
CA GLU A 409 -22.34 -13.61 -8.40
C GLU A 409 -21.83 -14.03 -7.02
N ASN A 410 -22.25 -15.20 -6.53
CA ASN A 410 -21.97 -15.66 -5.18
C ASN A 410 -21.21 -17.01 -5.19
N TYR A 411 -20.91 -17.52 -4.00
CA TYR A 411 -20.19 -18.76 -3.73
C TYR A 411 -21.11 -19.80 -3.08
N GLY A 412 -20.89 -21.07 -3.44
CA GLY A 412 -21.57 -22.21 -2.85
C GLY A 412 -20.56 -23.11 -2.13
N CYS A 413 -21.01 -23.74 -1.05
CA CYS A 413 -20.19 -24.64 -0.26
C CYS A 413 -21.03 -25.87 0.11
N VAL A 414 -20.67 -27.03 -0.44
CA VAL A 414 -21.30 -28.31 -0.06
C VAL A 414 -20.27 -29.18 0.62
N PHE A 415 -20.64 -29.77 1.76
CA PHE A 415 -19.76 -30.62 2.54
C PHE A 415 -20.42 -31.96 2.87
N ALA A 416 -19.65 -33.04 2.74
CA ALA A 416 -20.04 -34.39 3.11
C ALA A 416 -19.09 -34.95 4.16
N THR A 417 -19.63 -35.48 5.24
CA THR A 417 -18.84 -36.15 6.29
C THR A 417 -19.60 -37.32 6.88
N SER A 418 -18.87 -38.36 7.28
CA SER A 418 -19.47 -39.53 7.94
C SER A 418 -19.75 -39.35 9.43
N ASN A 419 -19.31 -38.24 10.04
CA ASN A 419 -19.50 -37.93 11.45
C ASN A 419 -20.46 -36.75 11.71
N GLY A 420 -21.18 -36.28 10.67
CA GLY A 420 -21.75 -34.92 10.66
C GLY A 420 -22.69 -34.54 11.81
N ASP A 421 -23.55 -35.44 12.28
CA ASP A 421 -24.46 -35.13 13.39
C ASP A 421 -23.77 -35.11 14.78
N ASP A 422 -22.53 -35.62 14.87
CA ASP A 422 -21.73 -35.72 16.09
C ASP A 422 -20.53 -34.73 16.12
N ASP A 423 -20.36 -33.92 15.07
CA ASP A 423 -19.27 -32.93 14.92
C ASP A 423 -19.72 -31.56 15.45
N GLU A 424 -19.42 -31.27 16.72
CA GLU A 424 -19.82 -30.01 17.39
C GLU A 424 -19.23 -28.75 16.71
N ASP A 425 -18.03 -28.85 16.14
CA ASP A 425 -17.37 -27.74 15.45
C ASP A 425 -18.08 -27.43 14.13
N LEU A 426 -18.46 -28.47 13.38
CA LEU A 426 -19.28 -28.33 12.18
C LEU A 426 -20.64 -27.71 12.50
N LEU A 427 -21.33 -28.17 13.54
CA LEU A 427 -22.63 -27.62 13.91
C LEU A 427 -22.54 -26.14 14.31
N THR A 428 -21.47 -25.75 15.01
CA THR A 428 -21.19 -24.35 15.38
C THR A 428 -20.91 -23.48 14.16
N PHE A 429 -20.10 -23.99 13.24
CA PHE A 429 -19.81 -23.35 11.95
C PHE A 429 -21.06 -23.16 11.11
N LEU A 430 -21.92 -24.18 10.99
CA LEU A 430 -23.17 -24.10 10.22
C LEU A 430 -24.12 -23.03 10.79
N GLU A 431 -24.26 -22.92 12.11
CA GLU A 431 -25.08 -21.87 12.71
C GLU A 431 -24.47 -20.47 12.49
N THR A 432 -23.14 -20.36 12.49
CA THR A 432 -22.43 -19.12 12.16
C THR A 432 -22.71 -18.69 10.72
N MET A 433 -22.53 -19.59 9.76
CA MET A 433 -22.78 -19.32 8.34
C MET A 433 -24.24 -18.97 8.07
N LYS A 434 -25.19 -19.67 8.71
CA LYS A 434 -26.61 -19.34 8.64
C LYS A 434 -26.93 -17.94 9.16
N GLY A 435 -26.24 -17.50 10.22
CA GLY A 435 -26.35 -16.13 10.72
C GLY A 435 -25.81 -15.10 9.72
N LEU A 436 -24.64 -15.36 9.15
CA LEU A 436 -24.01 -14.49 8.14
C LEU A 436 -24.86 -14.39 6.85
N THR A 437 -25.52 -15.47 6.45
CA THR A 437 -26.29 -15.54 5.20
C THR A 437 -27.80 -15.33 5.37
N GLU A 438 -28.28 -14.95 6.57
CA GLU A 438 -29.68 -14.58 6.79
C GLU A 438 -30.12 -13.44 5.85
N LYS A 439 -29.18 -12.53 5.54
CA LYS A 439 -29.37 -11.48 4.54
C LYS A 439 -28.69 -11.86 3.23
N SER A 440 -29.40 -11.70 2.12
CA SER A 440 -28.81 -11.83 0.78
C SER A 440 -27.65 -10.84 0.62
N LEU A 441 -26.58 -11.27 -0.04
CA LEU A 441 -25.42 -10.41 -0.29
C LEU A 441 -25.82 -9.17 -1.12
N TRP A 442 -26.80 -9.32 -2.02
CA TRP A 442 -27.37 -8.24 -2.83
C TRP A 442 -28.12 -7.15 -2.04
N SER A 443 -28.35 -7.35 -0.73
CA SER A 443 -28.91 -6.31 0.14
C SER A 443 -27.87 -5.28 0.61
N TYR A 444 -26.58 -5.57 0.43
CA TYR A 444 -25.48 -4.69 0.78
C TYR A 444 -25.15 -3.76 -0.40
N ARG A 445 -24.63 -2.58 -0.08
CA ARG A 445 -24.24 -1.56 -1.08
C ARG A 445 -23.07 -2.09 -1.92
N LYS A 446 -23.21 -2.03 -3.25
CA LYS A 446 -22.16 -2.29 -4.25
C LYS A 446 -21.49 -1.03 -4.80
N GLU A 447 -22.11 0.13 -4.61
CA GLU A 447 -21.58 1.39 -5.11
C GLU A 447 -20.38 1.82 -4.28
N TRP A 448 -19.23 1.92 -4.94
CA TRP A 448 -18.01 2.48 -4.37
C TRP A 448 -18.15 3.99 -4.18
N MET A 449 -17.56 4.52 -3.11
CA MET A 449 -17.55 5.95 -2.81
C MET A 449 -16.14 6.36 -2.43
N TYR A 450 -15.69 7.50 -2.97
CA TYR A 450 -14.45 8.12 -2.55
C TYR A 450 -14.56 8.63 -1.12
N LEU A 451 -13.44 8.60 -0.38
CA LEU A 451 -13.32 9.25 0.90
C LEU A 451 -13.08 10.75 0.69
N GLN A 452 -13.88 11.58 1.35
CA GLN A 452 -13.69 13.03 1.31
C GLN A 452 -12.45 13.43 2.11
N GLN A 453 -11.68 14.38 1.58
CA GLN A 453 -10.56 14.98 2.28
C GLN A 453 -10.86 16.44 2.60
N GLU A 454 -10.22 16.94 3.65
CA GLU A 454 -10.31 18.34 4.05
C GLU A 454 -8.92 18.98 4.15
N ARG A 455 -8.84 20.28 3.85
CA ARG A 455 -7.64 21.08 4.10
C ARG A 455 -7.52 21.36 5.59
N VAL A 456 -6.35 21.10 6.17
CA VAL A 456 -6.03 21.52 7.53
C VAL A 456 -5.86 23.05 7.54
N PRO A 457 -6.62 23.79 8.37
CA PRO A 457 -6.54 25.24 8.39
C PRO A 457 -5.13 25.75 8.69
N ALA A 458 -4.66 26.72 7.91
CA ALA A 458 -3.41 27.39 8.20
C ALA A 458 -3.48 28.02 9.62
N ALA A 459 -2.54 27.66 10.49
CA ALA A 459 -2.50 28.21 11.84
C ALA A 459 -2.49 29.75 11.78
N ASN A 460 -3.53 30.39 12.32
CA ASN A 460 -3.59 31.84 12.39
C ASN A 460 -2.40 32.36 13.21
N ALA A 461 -1.64 33.31 12.67
CA ALA A 461 -0.44 33.90 13.28
C ALA A 461 -0.68 34.68 14.60
N LEU A 462 -1.84 34.50 15.22
CA LEU A 462 -2.34 35.30 16.33
C LEU A 462 -2.16 34.54 17.65
N THR A 463 -0.93 34.51 18.17
CA THR A 463 -0.66 34.42 19.63
C THR A 463 0.81 34.56 20.03
N ALA A 464 1.77 34.66 19.11
CA ALA A 464 3.17 34.87 19.50
C ALA A 464 3.47 36.36 19.78
N THR A 465 4.06 36.64 20.95
CA THR A 465 4.65 37.93 21.31
C THR A 465 5.79 38.27 20.33
N SER A 466 5.43 38.93 19.23
CA SER A 466 6.36 39.43 18.20
C SER A 466 7.54 40.20 18.81
N LYS A 467 8.76 39.80 18.44
CA LYS A 467 10.00 40.58 18.70
C LYS A 467 10.58 41.22 17.43
N SER A 468 10.11 40.85 16.24
CA SER A 468 10.61 41.41 14.97
C SER A 468 9.54 42.23 14.27
N THR A 469 9.72 43.55 14.23
CA THR A 469 8.82 44.51 13.58
C THR A 469 9.22 44.83 12.14
N THR A 470 10.16 44.11 11.55
CA THR A 470 10.63 44.37 10.18
C THR A 470 10.44 43.14 9.31
N ALA A 471 9.56 43.28 8.31
CA ALA A 471 9.49 42.43 7.12
C ALA A 471 10.79 42.59 6.31
N LYS A 472 11.90 42.13 6.89
CA LYS A 472 13.20 42.11 6.22
C LYS A 472 13.12 41.01 5.16
N ASP A 473 13.45 41.36 3.92
CA ASP A 473 13.57 40.44 2.78
C ASP A 473 12.26 39.72 2.36
N MET A 474 11.10 40.32 2.68
CA MET A 474 9.79 39.90 2.14
C MET A 474 9.30 40.81 1.02
N VAL A 475 8.63 40.23 0.03
CA VAL A 475 7.95 40.94 -1.06
C VAL A 475 6.46 41.06 -0.73
N ARG A 476 5.89 42.25 -0.90
CA ARG A 476 4.43 42.44 -0.82
C ARG A 476 3.78 42.04 -2.14
N ILE A 477 2.77 41.17 -2.05
CA ILE A 477 1.97 40.71 -3.17
C ILE A 477 0.60 41.36 -3.06
N THR A 478 0.15 41.97 -4.16
CA THR A 478 -1.22 42.48 -4.31
C THR A 478 -1.84 41.70 -5.45
N PRO A 479 -2.55 40.59 -5.14
CA PRO A 479 -3.16 39.75 -6.17
C PRO A 479 -4.22 40.51 -6.98
N GLU A 480 -4.32 40.16 -8.26
CA GLU A 480 -5.48 40.54 -9.08
C GLU A 480 -6.64 39.58 -8.78
N ALA A 481 -7.87 40.12 -8.78
CA ALA A 481 -9.07 39.31 -8.58
C ALA A 481 -9.31 38.37 -9.76
N GLY A 482 -9.91 37.21 -9.47
CA GLY A 482 -10.28 36.22 -10.46
C GLY A 482 -9.11 35.51 -11.13
N TRP A 483 -8.02 35.30 -10.39
CA TRP A 483 -6.93 34.44 -10.86
C TRP A 483 -7.41 32.99 -10.89
N PHE A 484 -7.17 32.30 -12.00
CA PHE A 484 -7.53 30.90 -12.16
C PHE A 484 -6.36 30.03 -11.71
N PHE A 485 -6.55 29.30 -10.61
CA PHE A 485 -5.64 28.29 -10.12
C PHE A 485 -5.84 27.02 -10.94
N GLU A 486 -4.75 26.48 -11.48
CA GLU A 486 -4.74 25.20 -12.20
C GLU A 486 -3.53 24.40 -11.71
N SER A 487 -3.75 23.22 -11.14
CA SER A 487 -2.66 22.35 -10.70
C SER A 487 -2.93 20.87 -10.97
N PHE A 488 -1.86 20.11 -11.20
CA PHE A 488 -1.86 18.68 -11.51
C PHE A 488 -0.99 17.93 -10.50
N GLY A 489 -1.56 16.92 -9.85
CA GLY A 489 -0.81 15.94 -9.08
C GLY A 489 0.15 15.15 -9.95
N VAL A 490 1.33 14.84 -9.42
CA VAL A 490 2.30 13.94 -10.06
C VAL A 490 2.42 12.69 -9.21
N GLU A 491 1.78 11.63 -9.69
CA GLU A 491 1.84 10.31 -9.08
C GLU A 491 2.40 9.30 -10.10
N ILE A 492 3.09 8.27 -9.61
CA ILE A 492 3.65 7.21 -10.46
C ILE A 492 2.54 6.21 -10.86
N GLU A 493 1.58 5.96 -9.97
CA GLU A 493 0.39 5.14 -10.18
C GLU A 493 -0.85 5.91 -9.71
N GLY A 494 -2.00 5.66 -10.34
CA GLY A 494 -3.22 6.47 -10.22
C GLY A 494 -3.63 7.09 -11.57
N GLY A 495 -4.80 7.72 -11.63
CA GLY A 495 -5.29 8.43 -12.83
C GLY A 495 -5.49 7.54 -14.07
N GLU A 496 -4.81 7.84 -15.18
CA GLU A 496 -4.91 7.07 -16.45
C GLU A 496 -4.50 5.58 -16.31
N ASN A 497 -3.90 5.19 -15.18
CA ASN A 497 -3.51 3.82 -14.86
C ASN A 497 -4.59 3.03 -14.08
N THR A 498 -5.78 3.59 -13.82
CA THR A 498 -6.93 2.88 -13.22
C THR A 498 -7.62 1.96 -14.26
N PRO A 499 -8.42 0.96 -13.83
CA PRO A 499 -9.09 -0.01 -14.73
C PRO A 499 -9.85 0.58 -15.92
N ASP A 500 -10.42 1.77 -15.77
CA ASP A 500 -11.14 2.46 -16.84
C ASP A 500 -10.31 3.53 -17.54
N GLY A 501 -9.05 3.72 -17.14
CA GLY A 501 -8.07 4.65 -17.70
C GLY A 501 -8.56 6.10 -17.78
N THR A 502 -9.63 6.44 -17.06
CA THR A 502 -10.35 7.70 -17.21
C THR A 502 -10.99 8.22 -15.92
N ASP A 503 -11.09 7.40 -14.86
CA ASP A 503 -11.61 7.78 -13.56
C ASP A 503 -10.47 8.00 -12.57
N ASP A 504 -10.09 9.27 -12.38
CA ASP A 504 -9.15 9.73 -11.35
C ASP A 504 -9.86 10.08 -10.03
N HIS A 505 -11.16 9.81 -9.88
CA HIS A 505 -11.89 10.14 -8.66
C HIS A 505 -11.37 9.32 -7.47
N GLY A 506 -11.11 10.01 -6.37
CA GLY A 506 -10.56 9.46 -5.14
C GLY A 506 -9.03 9.38 -5.11
N THR A 507 -8.34 9.81 -6.17
CA THR A 507 -6.88 9.91 -6.20
C THR A 507 -6.40 11.28 -5.71
N ASP A 508 -5.14 11.37 -5.26
CA ASP A 508 -4.50 12.61 -4.81
C ASP A 508 -5.26 13.41 -3.73
N ILE A 509 -5.57 14.69 -3.93
CA ILE A 509 -6.10 15.62 -2.91
C ILE A 509 -7.48 16.18 -3.30
N GLN A 510 -8.28 16.64 -2.33
CA GLN A 510 -9.52 17.37 -2.56
C GLN A 510 -9.45 18.81 -2.05
N PHE A 511 -9.69 19.79 -2.93
CA PHE A 511 -9.88 21.19 -2.55
C PHE A 511 -11.34 21.47 -2.17
N GLU A 512 -11.59 22.55 -1.42
CA GLU A 512 -12.91 22.91 -0.90
C GLU A 512 -13.95 23.21 -1.98
N SER A 513 -13.51 23.50 -3.21
CA SER A 513 -14.38 23.74 -4.36
C SER A 513 -14.76 22.47 -5.12
N GLU A 514 -14.15 21.33 -4.76
CA GLU A 514 -14.27 20.06 -5.47
C GLU A 514 -15.20 19.10 -4.71
N ASP A 515 -15.88 18.23 -5.44
CA ASP A 515 -16.78 17.22 -4.86
C ASP A 515 -16.07 15.91 -4.49
N HIS A 516 -14.82 15.74 -4.91
CA HIS A 516 -13.99 14.56 -4.65
C HIS A 516 -12.49 14.86 -4.74
N PRO A 517 -11.64 13.96 -4.20
CA PRO A 517 -10.21 13.98 -4.50
C PRO A 517 -9.97 13.65 -5.98
N SER A 518 -9.03 14.35 -6.63
CA SER A 518 -8.60 14.06 -8.00
C SER A 518 -7.19 14.57 -8.28
N LEU A 519 -6.59 14.18 -9.41
CA LEU A 519 -5.27 14.68 -9.81
C LEU A 519 -5.32 16.08 -10.41
N TYR A 520 -6.47 16.55 -10.89
CA TYR A 520 -6.62 17.84 -11.55
C TYR A 520 -7.44 18.82 -10.71
N HIS A 521 -6.84 19.97 -10.43
CA HIS A 521 -7.49 21.06 -9.69
C HIS A 521 -7.60 22.30 -10.57
N GLY A 522 -8.81 22.84 -10.69
CA GLY A 522 -9.08 24.00 -11.54
C GLY A 522 -10.21 24.87 -11.02
N PHE A 523 -9.90 26.04 -10.45
CA PHE A 523 -10.91 26.95 -9.91
C PHE A 523 -10.42 28.41 -9.86
N GLU A 524 -11.38 29.34 -9.81
CA GLU A 524 -11.10 30.76 -9.58
C GLU A 524 -10.86 30.99 -8.08
N VAL A 525 -9.76 31.66 -7.74
CA VAL A 525 -9.41 31.99 -6.36
C VAL A 525 -9.06 33.46 -6.23
N ASP A 526 -9.67 34.12 -5.24
CA ASP A 526 -9.35 35.48 -4.84
C ASP A 526 -8.41 35.43 -3.64
N LEU A 527 -7.15 35.79 -3.86
CA LEU A 527 -6.13 35.86 -2.82
C LEU A 527 -6.12 37.24 -2.16
N GLU A 528 -6.04 37.27 -0.83
CA GLU A 528 -5.82 38.51 -0.09
C GLU A 528 -4.41 39.06 -0.33
N GLU A 529 -4.18 40.33 0.03
CA GLU A 529 -2.81 40.85 0.02
C GLU A 529 -1.97 40.19 1.13
N PHE A 530 -0.75 39.78 0.79
CA PHE A 530 0.17 39.15 1.72
C PHE A 530 1.62 39.55 1.43
N TYR A 531 2.51 39.18 2.34
CA TYR A 531 3.95 39.24 2.17
C TYR A 531 4.50 37.82 2.03
N ILE A 532 5.50 37.61 1.18
CA ILE A 532 6.20 36.32 1.03
C ILE A 532 7.71 36.51 1.12
N ASP A 533 8.41 35.57 1.73
CA ASP A 533 9.87 35.57 1.78
C ASP A 533 10.48 35.47 0.37
N THR A 534 11.50 36.28 0.10
CA THR A 534 12.19 36.30 -1.21
C THR A 534 12.89 34.95 -1.48
N TRP A 535 13.52 34.37 -0.46
CA TRP A 535 14.23 33.09 -0.53
C TRP A 535 13.64 32.08 0.49
N PRO A 536 13.92 30.77 0.33
CA PRO A 536 13.68 29.80 1.39
C PRO A 536 14.44 30.16 2.68
N VAL A 537 13.92 29.71 3.82
CA VAL A 537 14.55 29.93 5.13
C VAL A 537 15.93 29.29 5.14
N THR A 538 16.94 30.04 5.55
CA THR A 538 18.34 29.59 5.54
C THR A 538 18.73 28.87 6.84
N VAL A 539 19.81 28.08 6.78
CA VAL A 539 20.39 27.42 7.96
C VAL A 539 20.79 28.43 9.04
N GLU A 540 21.28 29.62 8.66
CA GLU A 540 21.64 30.68 9.61
C GLU A 540 20.41 31.24 10.33
N GLU A 541 19.33 31.52 9.61
CA GLU A 541 18.09 32.03 10.19
C GLU A 541 17.43 30.99 11.11
N TYR A 542 17.35 29.73 10.66
CA TYR A 542 16.81 28.64 11.48
C TYR A 542 17.67 28.37 12.73
N SER A 543 19.00 28.53 12.62
CA SER A 543 19.90 28.43 13.78
C SER A 543 19.64 29.50 14.84
N GLN A 544 19.24 30.71 14.42
CA GLN A 544 18.81 31.75 15.36
C GLN A 544 17.52 31.36 16.09
N TYR A 545 16.53 30.84 15.36
CA TYR A 545 15.32 30.28 15.96
C TYR A 545 15.65 29.23 17.02
N LEU A 546 16.41 28.19 16.67
CA LEU A 546 16.76 27.10 17.60
C LEU A 546 17.46 27.61 18.87
N LYS A 547 18.35 28.60 18.72
CA LYS A 547 19.06 29.22 19.84
C LYS A 547 18.14 30.03 20.75
N GLU A 548 17.15 30.73 20.20
CA GLU A 548 16.26 31.62 20.95
C GLU A 548 15.04 30.92 21.53
N SER A 549 14.47 29.94 20.82
CA SER A 549 13.34 29.13 21.28
C SER A 549 13.78 28.05 22.27
N GLY A 550 15.00 27.54 22.11
CA GLY A 550 15.48 26.36 22.84
C GLY A 550 14.86 25.05 22.35
N TYR A 551 14.17 25.05 21.20
CA TYR A 551 13.33 23.96 20.69
C TYR A 551 14.01 22.57 20.73
N LEU A 552 15.20 22.42 20.14
CA LEU A 552 15.91 21.12 20.18
C LEU A 552 16.84 20.96 21.39
N GLY A 553 17.28 22.04 22.03
CA GLY A 553 18.36 21.99 23.03
C GLY A 553 19.65 21.31 22.55
N GLY A 554 19.76 21.03 21.24
CA GLY A 554 20.80 20.22 20.61
C GLY A 554 20.55 18.72 20.57
N PHE A 555 19.47 18.16 21.14
CA PHE A 555 19.23 16.71 21.21
C PHE A 555 18.24 16.25 20.15
N ASP A 556 18.71 15.43 19.21
CA ASP A 556 17.87 14.66 18.30
C ASP A 556 17.65 13.28 18.93
N GLY A 557 16.51 13.11 19.59
CA GLY A 557 16.16 11.88 20.30
C GLY A 557 15.97 10.67 19.40
N PHE A 558 15.81 10.90 18.10
CA PHE A 558 15.53 9.85 17.12
C PHE A 558 16.68 9.65 16.13
N GLY A 559 17.60 10.62 16.04
CA GLY A 559 18.79 10.48 15.22
C GLY A 559 18.46 10.49 13.73
N TRP A 560 17.58 11.37 13.26
CA TRP A 560 17.21 11.49 11.83
C TRP A 560 17.65 12.80 11.17
N LEU A 561 18.09 13.80 11.95
CA LEU A 561 18.57 15.07 11.41
C LEU A 561 19.85 14.87 10.59
N SER A 562 19.78 15.19 9.30
CA SER A 562 20.72 14.75 8.25
C SER A 562 21.01 15.83 7.19
N GLY A 563 21.90 15.51 6.25
CA GLY A 563 22.28 16.40 5.17
C GLY A 563 23.25 17.51 5.60
N ASP A 564 23.43 18.50 4.74
CA ASP A 564 24.40 19.59 4.94
C ASP A 564 23.86 20.77 5.79
N SER A 565 22.64 20.68 6.31
CA SER A 565 22.07 21.63 7.29
C SER A 565 22.56 21.38 8.72
N TRP A 566 22.99 20.16 9.03
CA TRP A 566 23.29 19.71 10.39
C TRP A 566 24.73 19.19 10.49
N ASP A 567 25.40 19.44 11.63
CA ASP A 567 26.78 18.98 11.86
C ASP A 567 26.78 17.50 12.29
N ARG A 568 26.49 16.63 11.32
CA ARG A 568 26.40 15.18 11.51
C ARG A 568 27.04 14.42 10.34
N THR A 569 27.63 13.26 10.63
CA THR A 569 28.17 12.35 9.62
C THR A 569 27.11 11.40 9.08
N ALA A 570 27.25 10.96 7.83
CA ALA A 570 26.41 9.90 7.27
C ALA A 570 26.46 8.60 8.11
N GLU A 571 27.62 8.27 8.67
CA GLU A 571 27.79 7.12 9.58
C GLU A 571 26.91 7.22 10.83
N ALA A 572 26.75 8.42 11.40
CA ALA A 572 25.89 8.61 12.56
C ALA A 572 24.40 8.43 12.22
N LEU A 573 23.98 8.73 10.97
CA LEU A 573 22.61 8.48 10.52
C LEU A 573 22.28 7.00 10.54
N ARG A 574 23.12 6.17 9.92
CA ARG A 574 22.93 4.70 9.86
C ARG A 574 22.91 4.01 11.24
N SER A 575 23.40 4.68 12.29
CA SER A 575 23.41 4.11 13.63
C SER A 575 22.04 4.19 14.31
N HIS A 576 21.15 5.08 13.83
CA HIS A 576 19.81 5.30 14.39
C HIS A 576 19.82 5.57 15.91
N GLN A 577 20.93 6.11 16.41
CA GLN A 577 21.10 6.42 17.83
C GLN A 577 20.74 7.88 18.10
N PRO A 578 20.21 8.18 19.30
CA PRO A 578 20.05 9.55 19.76
C PRO A 578 21.38 10.30 19.73
N VAL A 579 21.40 11.52 19.20
CA VAL A 579 22.62 12.31 19.03
C VAL A 579 22.42 13.77 19.42
N THR A 580 23.52 14.42 19.78
CA THR A 580 23.53 15.88 19.88
C THR A 580 23.91 16.48 18.53
N VAL A 581 23.02 17.27 17.93
CA VAL A 581 23.24 17.94 16.64
C VAL A 581 23.17 19.46 16.79
N THR A 582 23.92 20.16 15.95
CA THR A 582 23.85 21.62 15.82
C THR A 582 23.77 22.02 14.35
N PRO A 583 23.11 23.13 14.01
CA PRO A 583 23.09 23.63 12.64
C PRO A 583 24.50 23.92 12.09
N LYS A 584 24.73 23.54 10.84
CA LYS A 584 26.01 23.71 10.13
C LYS A 584 26.10 25.11 9.53
N VAL A 585 26.40 26.11 10.35
CA VAL A 585 26.45 27.52 9.89
C VAL A 585 27.82 27.90 9.28
N LYS A 586 28.88 27.13 9.57
CA LYS A 586 30.26 27.45 9.13
C LYS A 586 30.53 27.08 7.67
N GLY A 587 31.51 27.75 7.06
CA GLY A 587 32.04 27.38 5.74
C GLY A 587 31.10 27.67 4.57
N GLY A 588 30.19 28.65 4.71
CA GLY A 588 29.23 29.04 3.66
C GLY A 588 27.93 28.22 3.64
N ALA A 589 27.76 27.27 4.56
CA ALA A 589 26.52 26.49 4.67
C ALA A 589 25.36 27.26 5.34
N GLY A 590 25.65 28.36 6.05
CA GLY A 590 24.64 29.22 6.66
C GLY A 590 23.63 29.82 5.68
N GLU A 591 24.03 30.10 4.44
CA GLU A 591 23.17 30.67 3.39
C GLU A 591 22.40 29.62 2.58
N ARG A 592 22.52 28.33 2.90
CA ARG A 592 21.76 27.27 2.22
C ARG A 592 20.35 27.20 2.80
N PRO A 593 19.34 26.78 2.02
CA PRO A 593 18.04 26.45 2.57
C PRO A 593 18.18 25.40 3.67
N VAL A 594 17.50 25.61 4.80
CA VAL A 594 17.37 24.61 5.85
C VAL A 594 16.53 23.43 5.33
N VAL A 595 16.92 22.22 5.73
CA VAL A 595 16.21 20.96 5.43
C VAL A 595 16.31 20.01 6.61
N GLY A 596 15.67 18.84 6.52
CA GLY A 596 15.60 17.90 7.61
C GLY A 596 14.81 18.53 8.74
N VAL A 597 13.66 19.13 8.40
CA VAL A 597 12.72 19.77 9.32
C VAL A 597 11.35 19.22 9.00
N SER A 598 10.55 18.89 10.01
CA SER A 598 9.17 18.43 9.85
C SER A 598 8.23 19.58 9.48
N LEU A 599 7.01 19.24 9.09
CA LEU A 599 5.99 20.24 8.79
C LEU A 599 5.69 21.11 10.02
N GLN A 600 5.61 20.49 11.21
CA GLN A 600 5.35 21.20 12.45
C GLN A 600 6.52 22.13 12.83
N GLU A 601 7.76 21.69 12.66
CA GLU A 601 8.96 22.52 12.88
C GLU A 601 8.97 23.77 11.98
N ALA A 602 8.58 23.62 10.71
CA ALA A 602 8.46 24.72 9.77
C ALA A 602 7.37 25.72 10.19
N ARG A 603 6.21 25.23 10.65
CA ARG A 603 5.12 26.06 11.20
C ARG A 603 5.56 26.82 12.45
N ASP A 604 6.24 26.15 13.37
CA ASP A 604 6.73 26.75 14.62
C ASP A 604 7.75 27.86 14.34
N TYR A 605 8.66 27.66 13.38
CA TYR A 605 9.58 28.70 12.93
C TYR A 605 8.84 29.91 12.36
N CYS A 606 7.91 29.69 11.42
CA CYS A 606 7.18 30.80 10.82
C CYS A 606 6.37 31.55 11.88
N SER A 607 5.70 30.84 12.80
CA SER A 607 4.97 31.42 13.93
C SER A 607 5.87 32.24 14.86
N TRP A 608 7.08 31.74 15.15
CA TRP A 608 8.08 32.47 15.94
C TRP A 608 8.50 33.81 15.29
N GLN A 609 8.53 33.86 13.96
CA GLN A 609 8.75 35.10 13.18
C GLN A 609 7.49 35.97 13.03
N GLY A 610 6.34 35.56 13.56
CA GLY A 610 5.04 36.22 13.31
C GLY A 610 4.58 36.09 11.86
N LYS A 611 4.86 34.94 11.25
CA LYS A 611 4.54 34.53 9.88
C LYS A 611 3.76 33.20 9.92
N ARG A 612 3.45 32.62 8.76
CA ARG A 612 2.91 31.27 8.56
C ARG A 612 3.52 30.62 7.31
N LEU A 613 3.25 29.34 7.07
CA LEU A 613 3.54 28.72 5.77
C LEU A 613 2.59 29.28 4.69
N PRO A 614 3.04 29.35 3.42
CA PRO A 614 2.17 29.69 2.29
C PRO A 614 1.09 28.62 2.12
N GLU A 615 -0.11 29.05 1.72
CA GLU A 615 -1.04 28.13 1.07
C GLU A 615 -0.56 27.83 -0.36
N VAL A 616 -0.97 26.67 -0.89
CA VAL A 616 -0.54 26.23 -2.23
C VAL A 616 -0.89 27.24 -3.32
N GLU A 617 -2.05 27.90 -3.22
CA GLU A 617 -2.50 28.92 -4.16
C GLU A 617 -1.62 30.17 -4.08
N GLU A 618 -1.24 30.61 -2.89
CA GLU A 618 -0.36 31.76 -2.68
C GLU A 618 1.03 31.51 -3.27
N TRP A 619 1.57 30.32 -2.99
CA TRP A 619 2.87 29.91 -3.52
C TRP A 619 2.84 29.87 -5.05
N GLN A 620 1.81 29.24 -5.63
CA GLN A 620 1.70 29.10 -7.08
C GLN A 620 1.41 30.43 -7.78
N TYR A 621 0.57 31.29 -7.21
CA TYR A 621 0.31 32.64 -7.72
C TYR A 621 1.61 33.43 -7.89
N VAL A 622 2.45 33.40 -6.85
CA VAL A 622 3.75 34.08 -6.85
C VAL A 622 4.67 33.45 -7.88
N ALA A 623 4.74 32.13 -7.94
CA ALA A 623 5.63 31.44 -8.86
C ALA A 623 5.27 31.66 -10.33
N GLN A 624 3.97 31.75 -10.64
CA GLN A 624 3.46 32.04 -11.97
C GLN A 624 3.47 33.54 -12.33
N GLY A 625 3.94 34.41 -11.41
CA GLY A 625 3.99 35.84 -11.64
C GLY A 625 2.61 36.48 -11.84
N GLY A 626 1.58 35.92 -11.20
CA GLY A 626 0.19 36.37 -11.26
C GLY A 626 -0.56 35.99 -12.53
N GLN A 627 -0.01 35.12 -13.39
CA GLN A 627 -0.62 34.70 -14.65
C GLN A 627 -0.96 33.21 -14.65
N SER A 628 -2.22 32.85 -14.90
CA SER A 628 -2.62 31.44 -15.01
C SER A 628 -1.94 30.73 -16.18
N GLY A 629 -1.63 29.44 -16.01
CA GLY A 629 -1.06 28.57 -17.05
C GLY A 629 0.41 28.85 -17.39
N VAL A 630 1.16 29.51 -16.50
CA VAL A 630 2.63 29.60 -16.58
C VAL A 630 3.24 28.34 -15.96
N GLN A 631 4.03 27.62 -16.74
CA GLN A 631 4.53 26.28 -16.36
C GLN A 631 5.93 26.34 -15.72
N TYR A 632 6.72 27.37 -16.02
CA TYR A 632 8.05 27.60 -15.47
C TYR A 632 8.25 29.09 -15.15
N PRO A 633 9.16 29.47 -14.25
CA PRO A 633 9.38 30.86 -13.87
C PRO A 633 9.72 31.80 -15.04
N TRP A 634 10.28 31.26 -16.14
CA TRP A 634 10.62 31.99 -17.37
C TRP A 634 9.61 31.82 -18.52
N GLY A 635 8.53 31.03 -18.36
CA GLY A 635 7.49 30.89 -19.38
C GLY A 635 6.83 29.51 -19.47
N LYS A 636 6.29 29.19 -20.66
CA LYS A 636 5.43 28.00 -20.89
C LYS A 636 6.16 26.75 -21.39
N VAL A 637 7.45 26.83 -21.72
CA VAL A 637 8.20 25.71 -22.29
C VAL A 637 9.45 25.49 -21.43
N LYS A 638 9.77 24.22 -21.16
CA LYS A 638 11.05 23.84 -20.56
C LYS A 638 12.15 24.23 -21.55
N GLU A 639 12.95 25.24 -21.23
CA GLU A 639 14.09 25.59 -22.08
C GLU A 639 15.19 24.55 -21.85
N GLU A 640 15.34 23.60 -22.78
CA GLU A 640 16.47 22.66 -22.76
C GLU A 640 17.77 23.38 -23.13
N GLY A 641 18.82 23.18 -22.31
CA GLY A 641 20.17 23.64 -22.64
C GLY A 641 20.48 25.11 -22.32
N VAL A 642 19.57 25.83 -21.67
CA VAL A 642 19.86 27.15 -21.10
C VAL A 642 20.02 26.93 -19.59
N GLY A 643 21.17 27.29 -19.03
CA GLY A 643 21.50 27.10 -17.60
C GLY A 643 20.70 28.00 -16.66
N LEU A 644 19.37 28.08 -16.85
CA LEU A 644 18.42 28.96 -16.16
C LEU A 644 17.81 28.34 -14.90
N TYR A 645 18.18 27.11 -14.55
CA TYR A 645 17.80 26.50 -13.28
C TYR A 645 18.86 25.49 -12.85
N PRO A 646 18.95 25.15 -11.54
CA PRO A 646 19.91 24.17 -11.08
C PRO A 646 19.64 22.82 -11.76
N SER A 647 20.68 22.20 -12.32
CA SER A 647 20.53 20.88 -12.95
C SER A 647 20.09 19.85 -11.92
N GLU A 648 19.19 18.96 -12.33
CA GLU A 648 18.92 17.72 -11.62
C GLU A 648 20.25 16.98 -11.35
N ILE A 649 20.41 16.51 -10.12
CA ILE A 649 21.56 15.77 -9.66
C ILE A 649 21.12 14.34 -9.43
N LYS A 650 21.42 13.50 -10.42
CA LYS A 650 21.33 12.04 -10.30
C LYS A 650 22.48 11.54 -9.44
N SER A 651 22.15 10.88 -8.35
CA SER A 651 23.12 10.32 -7.40
C SER A 651 22.71 8.90 -7.03
N ASP A 652 23.71 8.05 -6.85
CA ASP A 652 23.53 6.61 -6.63
C ASP A 652 23.56 6.24 -5.13
N SER A 653 23.58 7.21 -4.20
CA SER A 653 23.56 6.90 -2.75
C SER A 653 23.34 8.05 -1.77
N THR A 654 23.71 9.30 -2.11
CA THR A 654 23.67 10.40 -1.11
C THR A 654 23.17 11.71 -1.70
N VAL A 655 22.47 12.49 -0.88
CA VAL A 655 22.02 13.84 -1.26
C VAL A 655 23.24 14.78 -1.33
N PRO A 656 23.51 15.41 -2.49
CA PRO A 656 24.61 16.35 -2.64
C PRO A 656 24.36 17.63 -1.82
N PRO A 657 25.42 18.36 -1.42
CA PRO A 657 25.25 19.65 -0.76
C PRO A 657 24.43 20.62 -1.61
N ARG A 658 23.50 21.33 -0.95
CA ARG A 658 22.62 22.31 -1.61
C ARG A 658 23.37 23.60 -1.92
N ALA A 659 22.79 24.35 -2.84
CA ALA A 659 23.27 25.66 -3.21
C ALA A 659 22.96 26.70 -2.12
N SER A 660 23.81 27.73 -2.00
CA SER A 660 23.41 28.97 -1.29
C SER A 660 22.23 29.60 -2.02
N VAL A 661 21.30 30.21 -1.30
CA VAL A 661 20.13 30.92 -1.88
C VAL A 661 20.53 32.04 -2.85
N HIS A 662 21.78 32.51 -2.78
CA HIS A 662 22.34 33.53 -3.67
C HIS A 662 23.08 32.96 -4.89
N GLN A 663 23.26 31.64 -4.98
CA GLN A 663 24.07 31.01 -6.02
C GLN A 663 23.52 31.25 -7.43
N PHE A 664 22.20 31.35 -7.55
CA PHE A 664 21.50 31.49 -8.84
C PHE A 664 20.85 32.87 -8.99
N ASP A 665 21.28 33.89 -8.24
CA ASP A 665 20.69 35.23 -8.29
C ASP A 665 20.69 35.83 -9.71
N GLU A 666 21.81 35.71 -10.45
CA GLU A 666 21.92 36.20 -11.84
C GLU A 666 20.95 35.49 -12.79
N VAL A 667 20.71 34.19 -12.53
CA VAL A 667 19.79 33.38 -13.31
C VAL A 667 18.35 33.82 -13.08
N TRP A 668 17.97 34.03 -11.81
CA TRP A 668 16.63 34.51 -11.45
C TRP A 668 16.38 35.94 -11.94
N ASP A 669 17.38 36.81 -11.87
CA ASP A 669 17.29 38.17 -12.38
C ASP A 669 17.12 38.17 -13.92
N ALA A 670 17.81 37.27 -14.62
CA ALA A 670 17.68 37.09 -16.06
C ALA A 670 16.33 36.49 -16.48
N ALA A 671 15.73 35.64 -15.65
CA ALA A 671 14.41 35.06 -15.88
C ALA A 671 13.27 36.09 -15.84
N GLY A 672 13.49 37.27 -15.25
CA GLY A 672 12.52 38.37 -15.24
C GLY A 672 11.29 38.09 -14.38
N LEU A 673 11.48 37.46 -13.22
CA LEU A 673 10.41 37.06 -12.28
C LEU A 673 9.54 38.27 -11.89
N SER A 674 8.22 38.21 -12.17
CA SER A 674 7.30 39.36 -12.00
C SER A 674 7.32 39.95 -10.59
N PHE A 675 7.47 39.12 -9.56
CA PHE A 675 7.47 39.54 -8.16
C PHE A 675 8.87 39.51 -7.52
N GLY A 676 9.92 39.09 -8.25
CA GLY A 676 11.28 39.02 -7.72
C GLY A 676 11.52 37.98 -6.61
N VAL A 677 10.58 37.05 -6.40
CA VAL A 677 10.70 35.93 -5.45
C VAL A 677 11.49 34.80 -6.09
N LYS A 678 12.57 34.34 -5.44
CA LYS A 678 13.60 33.47 -6.01
C LYS A 678 13.54 32.05 -5.44
N ASP A 679 14.23 31.09 -6.07
CA ASP A 679 14.29 29.68 -5.66
C ASP A 679 12.88 29.06 -5.49
N LEU A 680 11.97 29.33 -6.42
CA LEU A 680 10.64 28.71 -6.47
C LEU A 680 10.66 27.37 -7.21
N ILE A 681 11.71 27.07 -7.97
CA ILE A 681 11.93 25.72 -8.51
C ILE A 681 13.36 25.26 -8.24
N GLY A 682 13.51 23.97 -7.96
CA GLY A 682 14.78 23.36 -7.59
C GLY A 682 15.26 23.75 -6.19
N ASN A 683 16.50 23.36 -5.91
CA ASN A 683 17.20 23.47 -4.62
C ASN A 683 16.56 22.61 -3.51
N VAL A 684 15.33 22.93 -3.09
CA VAL A 684 14.56 22.20 -2.07
C VAL A 684 13.09 22.12 -2.44
N TRP A 685 12.44 21.02 -2.04
CA TRP A 685 11.00 20.98 -1.92
C TRP A 685 10.52 21.97 -0.86
N GLN A 686 9.30 22.50 -1.03
CA GLN A 686 8.73 23.49 -0.13
C GLN A 686 7.34 23.08 0.36
N TYR A 687 7.17 23.03 1.69
CA TYR A 687 5.87 22.81 2.34
C TYR A 687 4.86 23.91 2.01
N THR A 688 3.61 23.51 1.77
CA THR A 688 2.47 24.42 1.55
C THR A 688 1.25 24.02 2.39
N SER A 689 0.13 23.65 1.75
CA SER A 689 -1.12 23.25 2.37
C SER A 689 -1.09 21.78 2.82
N GLU A 690 -1.61 21.50 4.01
CA GLU A 690 -1.84 20.14 4.52
C GLU A 690 -3.30 19.75 4.29
N PHE A 691 -3.52 18.48 3.96
CA PHE A 691 -4.82 17.85 3.79
C PHE A 691 -4.88 16.55 4.58
N GLN A 692 -6.08 16.16 4.98
CA GLN A 692 -6.31 14.95 5.75
C GLN A 692 -7.66 14.31 5.47
N ASP A 693 -7.72 13.02 5.73
CA ASP A 693 -8.93 12.25 5.98
C ASP A 693 -8.72 11.35 7.22
N ILE A 694 -9.60 10.38 7.45
CA ILE A 694 -9.53 9.50 8.62
C ILE A 694 -8.39 8.46 8.53
N HIS A 695 -7.84 8.22 7.36
CA HIS A 695 -6.76 7.26 7.08
C HIS A 695 -5.42 7.95 6.83
N THR A 696 -5.39 9.13 6.22
CA THR A 696 -4.14 9.71 5.71
C THR A 696 -4.02 11.18 6.03
N ARG A 697 -2.80 11.62 6.37
CA ARG A 697 -2.39 13.02 6.40
C ARG A 697 -1.30 13.26 5.37
N ALA A 698 -1.43 14.32 4.59
CA ALA A 698 -0.45 14.66 3.56
C ALA A 698 -0.28 16.18 3.43
N VAL A 699 0.87 16.60 2.91
CA VAL A 699 1.15 17.99 2.56
C VAL A 699 1.48 18.11 1.09
N ILE A 700 0.97 19.17 0.46
CA ILE A 700 1.32 19.52 -0.91
C ILE A 700 2.75 20.07 -0.94
N MET A 701 3.58 19.42 -1.76
CA MET A 701 4.96 19.80 -2.01
C MET A 701 5.11 20.48 -3.37
N LYS A 702 5.76 21.64 -3.38
CA LYS A 702 6.01 22.45 -4.59
C LYS A 702 7.49 22.68 -4.83
N GLY A 703 7.82 23.02 -6.08
CA GLY A 703 9.13 23.52 -6.49
C GLY A 703 10.17 22.44 -6.85
N SER A 704 10.03 21.22 -6.33
CA SER A 704 10.99 20.12 -6.50
C SER A 704 12.37 20.37 -5.88
N ALA A 705 13.05 19.30 -5.46
CA ALA A 705 14.46 19.35 -5.10
C ALA A 705 15.36 18.96 -6.30
N ASN A 706 16.61 19.42 -6.28
CA ASN A 706 17.56 19.06 -7.35
C ASN A 706 17.96 17.57 -7.32
N TYR A 707 17.88 16.94 -6.16
CA TYR A 707 18.24 15.53 -6.00
C TYR A 707 17.14 14.63 -6.59
N TYR A 708 17.56 13.63 -7.35
CA TYR A 708 16.72 12.53 -7.80
C TYR A 708 17.55 11.24 -7.80
N PRO A 709 17.18 10.20 -7.05
CA PRO A 709 17.94 8.95 -7.03
C PRO A 709 17.92 8.28 -8.41
N SER A 710 19.02 7.63 -8.78
CA SER A 710 19.08 6.83 -10.01
C SER A 710 18.53 5.41 -9.79
N GLY A 711 18.23 4.69 -10.87
CA GLY A 711 17.98 3.24 -10.81
C GLY A 711 16.51 2.80 -10.77
N SER A 712 15.56 3.69 -10.47
CA SER A 712 14.13 3.35 -10.52
C SER A 712 13.27 4.54 -10.95
N GLN A 713 12.13 4.24 -11.58
CA GLN A 713 11.04 5.19 -11.84
C GLN A 713 10.06 5.29 -10.66
N TRP A 714 10.16 4.36 -9.70
CA TRP A 714 9.28 4.26 -8.53
C TRP A 714 9.67 5.20 -7.39
N TYR A 715 10.67 6.05 -7.57
CA TYR A 715 11.05 7.07 -6.59
C TYR A 715 10.18 8.31 -6.70
N PHE A 716 10.00 9.00 -5.56
CA PHE A 716 9.28 10.26 -5.42
C PHE A 716 9.53 11.20 -6.62
N PRO A 717 8.51 11.44 -7.46
CA PRO A 717 8.72 12.03 -8.77
C PRO A 717 9.08 13.52 -8.69
N GLN A 718 9.71 14.04 -9.73
CA GLN A 718 10.02 15.48 -9.83
C GLN A 718 8.79 16.29 -10.24
N ALA A 719 8.50 17.39 -9.54
CA ALA A 719 7.40 18.32 -9.87
C ALA A 719 7.95 19.72 -10.21
N LEU A 720 8.77 19.81 -11.28
CA LEU A 720 9.45 21.05 -11.68
C LEU A 720 8.52 22.09 -12.32
N ARG A 721 7.34 21.70 -12.77
CA ARG A 721 6.38 22.64 -13.34
C ARG A 721 5.66 23.37 -12.21
N LEU A 722 5.40 24.66 -12.40
CA LEU A 722 4.74 25.50 -11.41
C LEU A 722 3.29 25.09 -11.16
N ASP A 723 2.64 24.50 -12.16
CA ASP A 723 1.30 23.92 -12.08
C ASP A 723 1.32 22.45 -11.65
N SER A 724 2.46 21.86 -11.29
CA SER A 724 2.52 20.49 -10.77
C SER A 724 2.79 20.45 -9.27
N HIS A 725 2.35 19.39 -8.61
CA HIS A 725 2.62 19.18 -7.19
C HIS A 725 2.74 17.68 -6.86
N ASN A 726 3.33 17.38 -5.70
CA ASN A 726 3.33 16.02 -5.13
C ASN A 726 2.62 16.03 -3.78
N LYS A 727 2.02 14.88 -3.46
CA LYS A 727 1.51 14.53 -2.14
C LYS A 727 2.63 13.90 -1.30
N TYR A 728 2.97 14.50 -0.16
CA TYR A 728 3.95 13.95 0.78
C TYR A 728 3.27 13.50 2.06
N PHE A 729 3.34 12.19 2.35
CA PHE A 729 2.65 11.60 3.50
C PHE A 729 3.33 11.93 4.83
N LEU A 730 2.52 12.17 5.84
CA LEU A 730 2.94 12.64 7.16
C LEU A 730 2.70 11.56 8.21
N MET A 731 3.54 11.55 9.25
CA MET A 731 3.39 10.63 10.39
C MET A 731 3.90 11.30 11.65
N GLY A 732 5.18 11.70 11.64
CA GLY A 732 5.80 12.47 12.70
C GLY A 732 7.20 12.94 12.33
N ASP A 733 7.82 13.70 13.23
CA ASP A 733 9.11 14.37 13.02
C ASP A 733 10.19 13.48 12.39
N ALA A 734 10.35 12.25 12.89
CA ALA A 734 11.32 11.30 12.39
C ALA A 734 11.12 11.01 10.88
N TYR A 735 9.89 10.66 10.53
CA TYR A 735 9.47 10.30 9.17
C TYR A 735 9.56 11.48 8.21
N GLU A 736 9.18 12.68 8.67
CA GLU A 736 9.03 13.87 7.84
C GLU A 736 10.33 14.63 7.54
N ARG A 737 11.38 14.46 8.37
CA ARG A 737 12.65 15.22 8.27
C ARG A 737 13.52 14.80 7.09
N ALA A 738 13.07 15.08 5.88
CA ALA A 738 13.78 14.76 4.66
C ALA A 738 14.91 15.74 4.33
N SER A 739 16.05 15.23 3.84
CA SER A 739 17.27 16.03 3.56
C SER A 739 17.20 16.90 2.28
N THR A 740 16.03 16.96 1.66
CA THR A 740 15.70 17.76 0.47
C THR A 740 14.49 18.68 0.67
N VAL A 741 13.82 18.59 1.82
CA VAL A 741 12.59 19.31 2.12
C VAL A 741 12.90 20.49 3.02
N GLY A 742 12.55 21.69 2.55
CA GLY A 742 12.64 22.94 3.28
C GLY A 742 11.33 23.72 3.19
N PHE A 743 11.39 25.03 3.44
CA PHE A 743 10.20 25.87 3.42
C PHE A 743 10.55 27.36 3.28
N ARG A 744 9.51 28.16 3.06
CA ARG A 744 9.53 29.63 3.16
C ARG A 744 8.30 30.09 3.91
N CYS A 745 8.29 31.32 4.42
CA CYS A 745 7.14 31.84 5.13
C CYS A 745 6.41 32.95 4.34
N VAL A 746 5.14 33.15 4.68
CA VAL A 746 4.30 34.28 4.28
C VAL A 746 3.74 34.99 5.51
N ARG A 747 3.26 36.22 5.34
CA ARG A 747 2.61 36.99 6.39
C ARG A 747 1.44 37.79 5.82
N ASP A 748 0.30 37.73 6.50
CA ASP A 748 -0.87 38.51 6.12
C ASP A 748 -0.62 40.03 6.32
N VAL A 749 -1.33 40.87 5.56
CA VAL A 749 -1.33 42.33 5.74
C VAL A 749 -2.24 42.72 6.92
N GLU A 750 -1.74 43.51 7.88
CA GLU A 750 -2.55 43.97 9.03
C GLU A 750 -3.83 44.71 8.57
N GLY A 751 -4.99 44.24 9.03
CA GLY A 751 -6.30 44.79 8.67
C GLY A 751 -6.96 44.16 7.44
N GLY A 752 -6.30 43.18 6.79
CA GLY A 752 -6.95 42.24 5.87
C GLY A 752 -7.92 41.35 6.63
N SER A 753 -9.17 41.28 6.19
CA SER A 753 -10.15 40.40 6.82
C SER A 753 -10.06 39.02 6.18
N ARG A 754 -9.20 38.16 6.72
CA ARG A 754 -9.41 36.72 6.57
C ARG A 754 -10.67 36.38 7.33
N ALA A 755 -11.81 36.54 6.67
CA ALA A 755 -13.10 36.14 7.22
C ALA A 755 -12.95 34.66 7.51
N SER A 756 -12.90 34.34 8.79
CA SER A 756 -13.05 32.98 9.27
C SER A 756 -14.27 32.38 8.57
N ARG A 757 -14.07 31.41 7.68
CA ARG A 757 -15.09 30.42 7.34
C ARG A 757 -15.29 29.55 8.59
N VAL A 758 -15.85 30.16 9.63
CA VAL A 758 -16.49 29.46 10.74
C VAL A 758 -17.93 29.33 10.29
N GLU A 759 -18.38 28.09 10.18
CA GLU A 759 -19.76 27.72 9.97
C GLU A 759 -20.67 28.58 10.87
N GLU A 760 -21.54 29.37 10.25
CA GLU A 760 -22.75 29.82 10.92
C GLU A 760 -23.64 28.59 11.07
N ASP A 761 -23.47 27.94 12.21
CA ASP A 761 -24.43 27.01 12.78
C ASP A 761 -25.71 27.81 13.16
N GLU A 762 -26.59 28.02 12.19
CA GLU A 762 -27.97 28.46 12.43
C GLU A 762 -28.94 27.28 12.21
N LEU A 763 -29.24 26.58 13.31
CA LEU A 763 -30.59 26.20 13.74
C LEU A 763 -31.65 25.95 12.63
N SER A 764 -31.84 24.69 12.24
CA SER A 764 -33.18 24.05 12.17
C SER A 764 -33.10 22.53 12.05
#